data_AF-A0A9D1BWJ6-F1
#
_entry.id   AF-A0A9D1BWJ6-F1
#
_cell.length_a   1.000
_cell.length_b   1.000
_cell.length_c   1.000
_cell.angle_alpha   90.00
_cell.angle_beta   90.00
_cell.angle_gamma   90.00
#
_symmetry.space_group_name_H-M   'P 1'
#
loop_
_entity.id
_entity.type
_entity.pdbx_description
1 polymer ?
#
loop_
_entity_poly.entity_id
_entity_poly.type
_entity_poly.pdbx_seq_one_letter_code
_entity_poly.pdbx_strand_id
1 'polypeptide(L)'
;DDKPFALFLSTIGTHLPNGIYDKRMEAFISPKKSSLEFMVAAVDYLLGDFIGFLEKNGYLENTVFYIYPDHLIMGNTPSVLQDFGTLRDLYLITNASSEKLPYPSTQKIWQVNIPKVILDGAEVQHRMPFFCDYIPEEERVYDFINKHKKEIVAFNEAAIRTVRFDEGIDIYLKGEKGFLIKNDKGSTEHFELQPQKGNALLLSIDQRGRIMDNKTVEDFYFFHTKRYHSQEIQLFIQRKTDGLYACLRKGDKLAVAKMGEEHISFDKSDFEVLRKWSFDDAAYRLPPSPNYHQPYDFIEITSGKGGKAEINLPGQIIIGTQSFPLQKGINLLRCEGDECEVQHFAITEKAALPPQFLSAIKDLKQKRQFFAVVTQEWSADWSVYQKDLEAVGLPALSRIKPKQCYVAYAYKGYITEMKQWTPLSLRLPLHPRKPLRSMREIDADAYNAQKLIAHAGGAIDGITYTNSLDALQRNYAKGFRLFELDIIKTTDGHYVAAHDWNYWAKHCGRSDRKLVDKATFLQHKIDGAYSLLDMERINAWFSAHPDAILITDKVNEPKDFADRFVDKSRLMMELFSVEAVEEAIREGIKVIPSEKVLSEIKGDKIEWLQKRGIGQVALSRLKFREQLPFIKDLKAAGIKVYLYHVNAEKGKDESYVLLHEMDYAWGMYVDF
;
A
#
# COMPACT_ATOMS: atom_id res chain seq x y z
N ASP A 1 -26.54 45.68 6.08
CA ASP A 1 -27.31 44.45 5.81
C ASP A 1 -27.65 43.75 7.11
N ASP A 2 -28.86 44.01 7.63
CA ASP A 2 -29.34 43.51 8.94
C ASP A 2 -29.98 42.11 8.82
N LYS A 3 -29.40 41.24 7.99
CA LYS A 3 -29.95 39.89 7.79
C LYS A 3 -29.47 38.95 8.91
N PRO A 4 -30.38 38.21 9.58
CA PRO A 4 -29.99 37.20 10.55
C PRO A 4 -29.02 36.19 9.92
N PHE A 5 -27.98 35.82 10.67
CA PHE A 5 -27.01 34.82 10.25
C PHE A 5 -26.66 33.93 11.44
N ALA A 6 -26.12 32.74 11.14
CA ALA A 6 -25.60 31.83 12.13
C ALA A 6 -24.11 31.59 11.87
N LEU A 7 -23.31 31.55 12.93
CA LEU A 7 -21.89 31.23 12.89
C LEU A 7 -21.65 29.95 13.70
N PHE A 8 -20.95 28.99 13.09
CA PHE A 8 -20.58 27.73 13.73
C PHE A 8 -19.07 27.67 13.84
N LEU A 9 -18.57 27.54 15.07
CA LEU A 9 -17.13 27.52 15.39
C LEU A 9 -16.80 26.19 16.07
N SER A 10 -15.68 25.58 15.68
CA SER A 10 -15.16 24.35 16.30
C SER A 10 -13.74 24.58 16.78
N THR A 11 -13.46 24.21 18.03
CA THR A 11 -12.12 24.28 18.62
C THR A 11 -11.46 22.91 18.54
N ILE A 12 -10.42 22.78 17.72
CA ILE A 12 -9.76 21.50 17.43
C ILE A 12 -8.44 21.36 18.22
N GLY A 13 -7.84 22.46 18.66
CA GLY A 13 -6.55 22.48 19.37
C GLY A 13 -6.57 21.81 20.76
N THR A 14 -7.77 21.56 21.30
CA THR A 14 -7.99 20.84 22.56
C THR A 14 -8.19 19.33 22.37
N HIS A 15 -8.06 18.83 21.13
CA HIS A 15 -8.30 17.42 20.85
C HIS A 15 -7.19 16.52 21.41
N LEU A 16 -7.58 15.31 21.81
CA LEU A 16 -6.71 14.27 22.32
C LEU A 16 -5.66 13.81 21.31
N PRO A 17 -4.50 13.26 21.76
CA PRO A 17 -4.19 12.87 23.16
C PRO A 17 -3.60 13.97 24.05
N ASN A 18 -3.02 15.04 23.49
CA ASN A 18 -2.26 16.04 24.26
C ASN A 18 -2.54 17.49 23.85
N GLY A 19 -3.57 17.77 23.03
CA GLY A 19 -3.78 19.11 22.45
C GLY A 19 -2.68 19.53 21.48
N ILE A 20 -2.90 20.63 20.76
CA ILE A 20 -1.93 21.25 19.83
C ILE A 20 -1.51 22.59 20.44
N TYR A 21 -0.33 22.61 21.08
CA TYR A 21 0.20 23.78 21.75
C TYR A 21 0.34 24.99 20.81
N ASP A 22 -0.21 26.14 21.21
CA ASP A 22 -0.08 27.40 20.47
C ASP A 22 0.74 28.42 21.24
N LYS A 23 2.00 28.58 20.82
CA LYS A 23 2.95 29.51 21.44
C LYS A 23 2.44 30.96 21.49
N ARG A 24 1.57 31.38 20.56
CA ARG A 24 1.01 32.73 20.54
C ARG A 24 0.21 33.05 21.80
N MET A 25 -0.35 32.01 22.44
CA MET A 25 -1.17 32.15 23.64
C MET A 25 -0.34 32.35 24.92
N GLU A 26 0.98 32.17 24.90
CA GLU A 26 1.87 32.43 26.04
C GLU A 26 1.80 33.88 26.52
N ALA A 27 1.45 34.82 25.63
CA ALA A 27 1.28 36.23 25.96
C ALA A 27 0.03 36.50 26.82
N PHE A 28 -0.94 35.59 26.81
CA PHE A 28 -2.24 35.76 27.46
C PHE A 28 -2.48 34.75 28.59
N ILE A 29 -1.71 33.65 28.62
CA ILE A 29 -2.01 32.49 29.45
C ILE A 29 -0.74 31.96 30.10
N SER A 30 -0.81 31.73 31.41
CA SER A 30 0.27 31.12 32.17
C SER A 30 0.53 29.67 31.76
N PRO A 31 1.79 29.20 31.81
CA PRO A 31 2.13 27.80 31.53
C PRO A 31 1.27 26.80 32.34
N LYS A 32 0.91 25.68 31.72
CA LYS A 32 0.14 24.58 32.33
C LYS A 32 0.96 23.28 32.34
N LYS A 33 0.47 22.24 33.05
CA LYS A 33 1.22 20.98 33.22
C LYS A 33 1.33 20.18 31.92
N SER A 34 0.41 20.40 30.98
CA SER A 34 0.36 19.75 29.68
C SER A 34 -0.06 20.70 28.57
N SER A 35 0.26 20.34 27.32
CA SER A 35 -0.21 21.08 26.14
C SER A 35 -1.74 21.08 26.04
N LEU A 36 -2.40 20.02 26.52
CA LEU A 36 -3.85 19.92 26.55
C LEU A 36 -4.46 20.93 27.52
N GLU A 37 -3.96 20.98 28.75
CA GLU A 37 -4.41 21.97 29.74
C GLU A 37 -4.16 23.40 29.29
N PHE A 38 -3.00 23.64 28.65
CA PHE A 38 -2.67 24.94 28.10
C PHE A 38 -3.67 25.37 27.02
N MET A 39 -4.01 24.45 26.10
CA MET A 39 -4.97 24.75 25.05
C MET A 39 -6.42 24.84 25.53
N VAL A 40 -6.78 24.15 26.61
CA VAL A 40 -8.09 24.35 27.25
C VAL A 40 -8.19 25.75 27.85
N ALA A 41 -7.15 26.22 28.54
CA ALA A 41 -7.09 27.60 29.02
C ALA A 41 -7.09 28.60 27.85
N ALA A 42 -6.50 28.23 26.69
CA ALA A 42 -6.55 29.04 25.48
C ALA A 42 -7.94 29.22 24.91
N VAL A 43 -8.73 28.14 24.85
CA VAL A 43 -10.12 28.23 24.42
C VAL A 43 -10.94 29.11 25.38
N ASP A 44 -10.74 28.96 26.69
CA ASP A 44 -11.42 29.79 27.70
C ASP A 44 -11.13 31.29 27.50
N TYR A 45 -9.85 31.67 27.34
CA TYR A 45 -9.46 33.05 27.06
C TYR A 45 -10.07 33.57 25.76
N LEU A 46 -9.96 32.80 24.65
CA LEU A 46 -10.44 33.23 23.33
C LEU A 46 -11.96 33.39 23.29
N LEU A 47 -12.71 32.54 24.00
CA LEU A 47 -14.16 32.70 24.14
C LEU A 47 -14.50 33.97 24.92
N GLY A 48 -13.79 34.25 26.02
CA GLY A 48 -13.95 35.49 26.78
C GLY A 48 -13.66 36.74 25.96
N ASP A 49 -12.55 36.74 25.20
CA ASP A 49 -12.16 37.83 24.30
C ASP A 49 -13.21 38.06 23.20
N PHE A 50 -13.72 36.99 22.59
CA PHE A 50 -14.77 37.07 21.57
C PHE A 50 -16.08 37.64 22.13
N ILE A 51 -16.52 37.19 23.30
CA ILE A 51 -17.73 37.71 23.96
C ILE A 51 -17.53 39.19 24.34
N GLY A 52 -16.37 39.56 24.88
CA GLY A 52 -16.04 40.95 25.19
C GLY A 52 -16.00 41.83 23.95
N PHE A 53 -15.54 41.30 22.80
CA PHE A 53 -15.64 41.98 21.52
C PHE A 53 -17.10 42.24 21.12
N LEU A 54 -17.99 41.26 21.26
CA LEU A 54 -19.41 41.44 20.96
C LEU A 54 -20.06 42.49 21.88
N GLU A 55 -19.74 42.47 23.17
CA GLU A 55 -20.26 43.43 24.14
C GLU A 55 -19.79 44.86 23.82
N LYS A 56 -18.48 45.05 23.63
CA LYS A 56 -17.87 46.36 23.36
C LYS A 56 -18.41 47.02 22.08
N ASN A 57 -18.81 46.24 21.10
CA ASN A 57 -19.34 46.73 19.83
C ASN A 57 -20.87 46.74 19.76
N GLY A 58 -21.56 46.44 20.87
CA GLY A 58 -23.04 46.48 20.93
C GLY A 58 -23.73 45.35 20.16
N TYR A 59 -23.02 44.27 19.82
CA TYR A 59 -23.58 43.11 19.12
C TYR A 59 -24.16 42.06 20.08
N LEU A 60 -23.72 42.06 21.34
CA LEU A 60 -24.11 41.04 22.32
C LEU A 60 -25.63 41.02 22.59
N GLU A 61 -26.28 42.19 22.61
CA GLU A 61 -27.73 42.29 22.87
C GLU A 61 -28.59 41.58 21.82
N ASN A 62 -28.09 41.46 20.59
CA ASN A 62 -28.79 40.80 19.48
C ASN A 62 -28.09 39.50 19.04
N THR A 63 -27.32 38.88 19.93
CA THR A 63 -26.60 37.63 19.66
C THR A 63 -26.89 36.61 20.75
N VAL A 64 -27.41 35.45 20.36
CA VAL A 64 -27.45 34.27 21.22
C VAL A 64 -26.28 33.34 20.87
N PHE A 65 -25.60 32.81 21.88
CA PHE A 65 -24.54 31.83 21.69
C PHE A 65 -24.84 30.54 22.45
N TYR A 66 -24.30 29.43 21.92
CA TYR A 66 -24.42 28.10 22.49
C TYR A 66 -23.05 27.45 22.51
N ILE A 67 -22.59 27.05 23.70
CA ILE A 67 -21.29 26.41 23.91
C ILE A 67 -21.56 25.03 24.51
N TYR A 68 -21.17 23.98 23.78
CA TYR A 68 -21.32 22.60 24.22
C TYR A 68 -20.19 21.73 23.65
N PRO A 69 -19.79 20.65 24.35
CA PRO A 69 -18.84 19.67 23.83
C PRO A 69 -19.53 18.70 22.87
N ASP A 70 -18.80 18.26 21.84
CA ASP A 70 -19.25 17.28 20.86
C ASP A 70 -19.21 15.84 21.38
N HIS A 71 -18.26 15.53 22.28
CA HIS A 71 -18.11 14.21 22.89
C HIS A 71 -17.56 14.26 24.34
N LEU A 72 -17.68 13.13 25.05
CA LEU A 72 -17.01 12.92 26.35
C LEU A 72 -15.49 12.79 26.14
N ILE A 73 -14.68 13.10 27.15
CA ILE A 73 -13.22 12.93 27.05
C ILE A 73 -12.88 11.48 26.66
N MET A 74 -12.14 11.29 25.57
CA MET A 74 -11.72 9.99 25.04
C MET A 74 -10.27 9.66 25.43
N GLY A 75 -9.89 8.37 25.44
CA GLY A 75 -8.50 7.94 25.69
C GLY A 75 -8.07 7.92 27.17
N ASN A 76 -7.04 7.12 27.46
CA ASN A 76 -6.45 6.98 28.81
C ASN A 76 -5.35 8.03 29.02
N THR A 77 -5.69 9.30 29.27
CA THR A 77 -4.69 10.33 29.66
C THR A 77 -4.57 10.33 31.19
N PRO A 78 -3.57 9.66 31.80
CA PRO A 78 -3.61 9.37 33.24
C PRO A 78 -3.50 10.62 34.11
N SER A 79 -2.76 11.66 33.68
CA SER A 79 -2.49 12.84 34.52
C SER A 79 -3.67 13.81 34.63
N VAL A 80 -4.31 14.13 33.51
CA VAL A 80 -5.40 15.14 33.48
C VAL A 80 -6.68 14.61 34.12
N LEU A 81 -6.99 13.32 33.95
CA LEU A 81 -8.17 12.69 34.53
C LEU A 81 -8.04 12.42 36.04
N GLN A 82 -6.81 12.29 36.57
CA GLN A 82 -6.54 12.11 38.00
C GLN A 82 -6.76 13.40 38.82
N ASP A 83 -6.61 14.57 38.19
CA ASP A 83 -6.76 15.87 38.86
C ASP A 83 -8.23 16.34 38.98
N PHE A 84 -9.18 15.71 38.27
CA PHE A 84 -10.59 16.06 38.37
C PHE A 84 -11.26 15.34 39.56
N GLY A 85 -11.81 16.12 40.50
CA GLY A 85 -12.56 15.58 41.65
C GLY A 85 -13.93 14.98 41.30
N THR A 86 -14.41 15.15 40.06
CA THR A 86 -15.69 14.64 39.55
C THR A 86 -15.55 14.26 38.08
N LEU A 87 -16.31 13.25 37.62
CA LEU A 87 -16.44 12.93 36.20
C LEU A 87 -16.99 14.15 35.44
N ARG A 88 -16.38 14.51 34.31
CA ARG A 88 -16.86 15.60 33.44
C ARG A 88 -17.99 15.08 32.55
N ASP A 89 -19.18 15.64 32.73
CA ASP A 89 -20.34 15.37 31.88
C ASP A 89 -20.38 16.32 30.66
N LEU A 90 -21.22 15.98 29.68
CA LEU A 90 -21.60 16.91 28.62
C LEU A 90 -22.43 18.06 29.20
N TYR A 91 -22.24 19.28 28.69
CA TYR A 91 -22.93 20.48 29.17
C TYR A 91 -23.39 21.37 28.00
N LEU A 92 -24.31 22.28 28.27
CA LEU A 92 -24.71 23.34 27.35
C LEU A 92 -24.72 24.66 28.12
N ILE A 93 -23.97 25.64 27.62
CA ILE A 93 -23.96 27.01 28.14
C ILE A 93 -24.55 27.91 27.06
N THR A 94 -25.44 28.82 27.46
CA THR A 94 -26.05 29.80 26.56
C THR A 94 -26.44 31.07 27.32
N ASN A 95 -26.50 32.19 26.61
CA ASN A 95 -27.10 33.45 27.08
C ASN A 95 -28.58 33.60 26.68
N ALA A 96 -29.19 32.60 26.05
CA ALA A 96 -30.63 32.60 25.78
C ALA A 96 -31.40 32.75 27.10
N SER A 97 -32.45 33.58 27.09
CA SER A 97 -33.33 33.70 28.27
C SER A 97 -33.97 32.35 28.58
N SER A 98 -34.01 31.97 29.87
CA SER A 98 -34.62 30.71 30.31
C SER A 98 -36.08 30.57 29.92
N GLU A 99 -36.79 31.69 29.76
CA GLU A 99 -38.20 31.72 29.32
C GLU A 99 -38.37 31.34 27.84
N LYS A 100 -37.31 31.46 27.05
CA LYS A 100 -37.28 31.15 25.61
C LYS A 100 -36.78 29.73 25.33
N LEU A 101 -36.27 29.04 26.35
CA LEU A 101 -35.76 27.68 26.21
C LEU A 101 -36.88 26.65 26.39
N PRO A 102 -36.88 25.57 25.60
CA PRO A 102 -37.92 24.55 25.67
C PRO A 102 -37.84 23.64 26.91
N TYR A 103 -36.72 23.70 27.66
CA TYR A 103 -36.47 22.87 28.83
C TYR A 103 -35.86 23.71 29.97
N PRO A 104 -36.23 23.45 31.24
CA PRO A 104 -35.61 24.10 32.39
C PRO A 104 -34.15 23.66 32.56
N SER A 105 -33.32 24.54 33.12
CA SER A 105 -31.87 24.30 33.29
C SER A 105 -31.52 23.11 34.20
N THR A 106 -32.46 22.66 35.02
CA THR A 106 -32.32 21.50 35.92
C THR A 106 -32.65 20.17 35.24
N GLN A 107 -33.27 20.19 34.05
CA GLN A 107 -33.63 18.99 33.32
C GLN A 107 -32.46 18.46 32.49
N LYS A 108 -32.25 17.15 32.56
CA LYS A 108 -31.28 16.47 31.69
C LYS A 108 -31.78 16.46 30.24
N ILE A 109 -31.01 17.05 29.34
CA ILE A 109 -31.25 17.04 27.89
C ILE A 109 -30.23 16.14 27.17
N TRP A 110 -30.55 15.73 25.95
CA TRP A 110 -29.72 14.88 25.09
C TRP A 110 -29.33 15.61 23.82
N GLN A 111 -28.29 15.15 23.12
CA GLN A 111 -27.82 15.79 21.88
C GLN A 111 -28.93 15.94 20.82
N VAL A 112 -29.89 15.00 20.77
CA VAL A 112 -31.05 15.07 19.86
C VAL A 112 -31.99 16.26 20.15
N ASN A 113 -31.91 16.86 21.34
CA ASN A 113 -32.70 18.03 21.73
C ASN A 113 -32.03 19.35 21.31
N ILE A 114 -30.73 19.36 21.00
CA ILE A 114 -29.95 20.57 20.72
C ILE A 114 -30.54 21.43 19.58
N PRO A 115 -30.97 20.86 18.43
CA PRO A 115 -31.53 21.68 17.35
C PRO A 115 -32.74 22.52 17.79
N LYS A 116 -33.65 21.93 18.58
CA LYS A 116 -34.82 22.62 19.12
C LYS A 116 -34.41 23.72 20.11
N VAL A 117 -33.50 23.40 21.01
CA VAL A 117 -32.94 24.37 21.98
C VAL A 117 -32.33 25.59 21.28
N ILE A 118 -31.56 25.37 20.22
CA ILE A 118 -30.91 26.45 19.46
C ILE A 118 -31.95 27.34 18.78
N LEU A 119 -32.93 26.75 18.10
CA LEU A 119 -33.91 27.50 17.33
C LEU A 119 -34.89 28.25 18.22
N ASP A 120 -35.38 27.65 19.30
CA ASP A 120 -36.28 28.29 20.25
C ASP A 120 -35.58 29.43 21.00
N GLY A 121 -34.35 29.20 21.50
CA GLY A 121 -33.59 30.25 22.18
C GLY A 121 -33.09 31.36 21.25
N ALA A 122 -33.02 31.11 19.94
CA ALA A 122 -32.77 32.12 18.91
C ALA A 122 -34.08 32.74 18.35
N GLU A 123 -35.23 32.34 18.87
CA GLU A 123 -36.57 32.80 18.47
C GLU A 123 -36.87 32.60 16.97
N VAL A 124 -36.26 31.57 16.37
CA VAL A 124 -36.45 31.24 14.95
C VAL A 124 -37.73 30.43 14.78
N GLN A 125 -38.74 31.05 14.17
CA GLN A 125 -39.99 30.35 13.84
C GLN A 125 -39.76 29.25 12.79
N HIS A 126 -40.09 28.01 13.14
CA HIS A 126 -40.04 26.88 12.21
C HIS A 126 -41.30 26.00 12.34
N ARG A 127 -41.54 25.19 11.32
CA ARG A 127 -42.55 24.11 11.33
C ARG A 127 -41.92 22.73 11.19
N MET A 128 -40.59 22.66 11.26
CA MET A 128 -39.87 21.41 11.11
C MET A 128 -40.03 20.57 12.39
N PRO A 129 -40.53 19.33 12.30
CA PRO A 129 -40.48 18.40 13.43
C PRO A 129 -39.04 17.91 13.62
N PHE A 130 -38.60 17.81 14.87
CA PHE A 130 -37.32 17.22 15.23
C PHE A 130 -37.48 15.77 15.66
N PHE A 131 -36.38 15.02 15.62
CA PHE A 131 -36.36 13.63 16.07
C PHE A 131 -36.91 13.48 17.51
N CYS A 132 -36.61 14.43 18.40
CA CYS A 132 -37.12 14.42 19.76
C CYS A 132 -38.64 14.59 19.86
N ASP A 133 -39.30 15.21 18.88
CA ASP A 133 -40.76 15.39 18.88
C ASP A 133 -41.51 14.09 18.55
N TYR A 134 -40.81 13.06 18.06
CA TYR A 134 -41.35 11.73 17.80
C TYR A 134 -41.14 10.74 18.95
N ILE A 135 -40.47 11.16 20.03
CA ILE A 135 -40.28 10.33 21.23
C ILE A 135 -41.51 10.52 22.13
N PRO A 136 -42.23 9.45 22.52
CA PRO A 136 -43.40 9.56 23.39
C PRO A 136 -43.06 10.26 24.72
N GLU A 137 -43.94 11.14 25.20
CA GLU A 137 -43.69 11.96 26.41
C GLU A 137 -43.47 11.11 27.66
N GLU A 138 -44.10 9.94 27.72
CA GLU A 138 -43.97 8.97 28.79
C GLU A 138 -42.66 8.17 28.79
N GLU A 139 -41.90 8.18 27.68
CA GLU A 139 -40.66 7.42 27.54
C GLU A 139 -39.43 8.32 27.73
N ARG A 140 -38.49 7.91 28.59
CA ARG A 140 -37.24 8.67 28.75
C ARG A 140 -36.44 8.60 27.47
N VAL A 141 -36.00 9.75 26.95
CA VAL A 141 -35.19 9.86 25.71
C VAL A 141 -34.02 8.87 25.66
N TYR A 142 -33.32 8.67 26.79
CA TYR A 142 -32.24 7.68 26.88
C TYR A 142 -32.69 6.25 26.62
N ASP A 143 -33.80 5.86 27.24
CA ASP A 143 -34.34 4.51 27.16
C ASP A 143 -34.90 4.27 25.77
N PHE A 144 -35.59 5.25 25.18
CA PHE A 144 -36.03 5.22 23.79
C PHE A 144 -34.85 5.05 22.83
N ILE A 145 -33.81 5.88 22.95
CA ILE A 145 -32.63 5.81 22.06
C ILE A 145 -31.93 4.45 22.21
N ASN A 146 -31.78 3.93 23.43
CA ASN A 146 -31.12 2.64 23.64
C ASN A 146 -31.95 1.46 23.13
N LYS A 147 -33.26 1.49 23.38
CA LYS A 147 -34.22 0.48 22.91
C LYS A 147 -34.28 0.46 21.38
N HIS A 148 -34.31 1.63 20.76
CA HIS A 148 -34.40 1.79 19.30
C HIS A 148 -33.04 2.05 18.64
N LYS A 149 -31.94 1.72 19.31
CA LYS A 149 -30.59 2.05 18.86
C LYS A 149 -30.31 1.49 17.46
N LYS A 150 -30.76 0.28 17.16
CA LYS A 150 -30.53 -0.37 15.87
C LYS A 150 -31.33 0.32 14.76
N GLU A 151 -32.56 0.70 15.04
CA GLU A 151 -33.50 1.37 14.14
C GLU A 151 -33.06 2.80 13.87
N ILE A 152 -32.61 3.53 14.89
CA ILE A 152 -32.08 4.89 14.78
C ILE A 152 -30.76 4.88 13.99
N VAL A 153 -29.87 3.92 14.26
CA VAL A 153 -28.66 3.73 13.45
C VAL A 153 -29.03 3.39 12.02
N ALA A 154 -29.99 2.48 11.80
CA ALA A 154 -30.46 2.14 10.46
C ALA A 154 -31.12 3.33 9.75
N PHE A 155 -31.90 4.16 10.45
CA PHE A 155 -32.54 5.37 9.94
C PHE A 155 -31.50 6.43 9.60
N ASN A 156 -30.52 6.69 10.46
CA ASN A 156 -29.40 7.58 10.16
C ASN A 156 -28.62 7.07 8.94
N GLU A 157 -28.36 5.77 8.85
CA GLU A 157 -27.71 5.18 7.68
C GLU A 157 -28.60 5.21 6.41
N ALA A 158 -29.93 5.13 6.55
CA ALA A 158 -30.90 5.13 5.44
C ALA A 158 -31.23 6.54 4.95
N ALA A 159 -31.28 7.53 5.85
CA ALA A 159 -31.35 8.95 5.53
C ALA A 159 -30.10 9.40 4.74
N ILE A 160 -29.00 8.66 4.88
CA ILE A 160 -27.80 8.86 4.07
C ILE A 160 -27.95 8.14 2.70
N ARG A 161 -28.80 7.09 2.51
CA ARG A 161 -28.84 6.21 1.30
C ARG A 161 -30.17 5.45 1.07
N THR A 162 -30.91 5.77 0.00
CA THR A 162 -32.29 5.29 -0.25
C THR A 162 -32.48 4.16 -1.28
N VAL A 163 -31.43 3.59 -1.92
CA VAL A 163 -31.59 2.45 -2.86
C VAL A 163 -30.62 1.31 -2.53
N ARG A 164 -31.15 0.08 -2.57
CA ARG A 164 -30.46 -1.18 -2.24
C ARG A 164 -30.35 -2.11 -3.45
N PHE A 165 -29.18 -2.71 -3.60
CA PHE A 165 -28.74 -3.48 -4.77
C PHE A 165 -28.14 -4.85 -4.38
N ASP A 166 -28.43 -5.32 -3.16
CA ASP A 166 -27.87 -6.52 -2.57
C ASP A 166 -28.51 -7.84 -3.04
N GLU A 167 -29.69 -7.75 -3.65
CA GLU A 167 -30.46 -8.89 -4.18
C GLU A 167 -30.27 -9.08 -5.69
N GLY A 168 -29.95 -8.00 -6.41
CA GLY A 168 -29.63 -8.00 -7.83
C GLY A 168 -29.53 -6.59 -8.40
N ILE A 169 -28.77 -6.44 -9.49
CA ILE A 169 -28.58 -5.19 -10.23
C ILE A 169 -28.71 -5.44 -11.72
N ASP A 170 -29.64 -4.73 -12.35
CA ASP A 170 -29.69 -4.58 -13.80
C ASP A 170 -29.18 -3.20 -14.22
N ILE A 171 -28.24 -3.18 -15.15
CA ILE A 171 -27.61 -1.98 -15.67
C ILE A 171 -27.95 -1.88 -17.15
N TYR A 172 -28.59 -0.78 -17.56
CA TYR A 172 -28.90 -0.50 -18.95
C TYR A 172 -28.19 0.76 -19.43
N LEU A 173 -27.79 0.77 -20.70
CA LEU A 173 -27.40 2.00 -21.38
C LEU A 173 -28.63 2.91 -21.55
N LYS A 174 -28.45 4.20 -21.27
CA LYS A 174 -29.52 5.21 -21.44
C LYS A 174 -28.99 6.41 -22.20
N GLY A 175 -29.47 6.61 -23.44
CA GLY A 175 -28.97 7.67 -24.32
C GLY A 175 -27.47 7.52 -24.62
N GLU A 176 -26.78 8.61 -24.95
CA GLU A 176 -25.34 8.59 -25.25
C GLU A 176 -24.43 8.61 -24.01
N LYS A 177 -24.94 9.13 -22.87
CA LYS A 177 -24.11 9.44 -21.69
C LYS A 177 -24.67 8.91 -20.35
N GLY A 178 -25.83 8.26 -20.37
CA GLY A 178 -26.51 7.80 -19.16
C GLY A 178 -26.41 6.29 -18.94
N PHE A 179 -26.55 5.92 -17.67
CA PHE A 179 -26.82 4.56 -17.21
C PHE A 179 -28.11 4.55 -16.40
N LEU A 180 -28.90 3.51 -16.60
CA LEU A 180 -30.09 3.22 -15.83
C LEU A 180 -29.81 1.98 -14.99
N ILE A 181 -29.85 2.13 -13.66
CA ILE A 181 -29.57 1.03 -12.74
C ILE A 181 -30.86 0.68 -12.02
N LYS A 182 -31.26 -0.60 -12.09
CA LYS A 182 -32.45 -1.12 -11.44
C LYS A 182 -32.08 -2.20 -10.45
N ASN A 183 -32.85 -2.29 -9.37
CA ASN A 183 -32.84 -3.47 -8.51
C ASN A 183 -34.03 -4.38 -8.83
N ASP A 184 -33.99 -5.59 -8.28
CA ASP A 184 -35.04 -6.63 -8.46
C ASP A 184 -36.43 -6.21 -7.98
N LYS A 185 -36.51 -5.17 -7.14
CA LYS A 185 -37.78 -4.61 -6.61
C LYS A 185 -38.31 -3.46 -7.46
N GLY A 186 -37.71 -3.21 -8.63
CA GLY A 186 -38.13 -2.17 -9.57
C GLY A 186 -37.71 -0.74 -9.21
N SER A 187 -36.94 -0.56 -8.12
CA SER A 187 -36.35 0.74 -7.80
C SER A 187 -35.29 1.08 -8.84
N THR A 188 -35.31 2.33 -9.31
CA THR A 188 -34.54 2.74 -10.47
C THR A 188 -33.76 4.01 -10.16
N GLU A 189 -32.45 4.01 -10.44
CA GLU A 189 -31.57 5.17 -10.32
C GLU A 189 -30.93 5.51 -11.67
N HIS A 190 -30.81 6.81 -11.93
CA HIS A 190 -30.28 7.34 -13.19
C HIS A 190 -28.95 8.04 -12.91
N PHE A 191 -27.93 7.67 -13.66
CA PHE A 191 -26.61 8.30 -13.58
C PHE A 191 -26.20 8.82 -14.94
N GLU A 192 -25.63 10.02 -14.98
CA GLU A 192 -25.08 10.61 -16.20
C GLU A 192 -23.57 10.81 -16.05
N LEU A 193 -22.82 10.45 -17.09
CA LEU A 193 -21.39 10.70 -17.16
C LEU A 193 -21.11 12.19 -17.32
N GLN A 194 -20.12 12.69 -16.59
CA GLN A 194 -19.53 14.01 -16.82
C GLN A 194 -18.33 13.84 -17.77
N PRO A 195 -18.47 14.07 -19.10
CA PRO A 195 -17.49 13.62 -20.10
C PRO A 195 -16.10 14.25 -19.91
N GLN A 196 -16.04 15.49 -19.41
CA GLN A 196 -14.78 16.15 -19.04
C GLN A 196 -14.04 15.53 -17.83
N LYS A 197 -14.65 14.59 -17.11
CA LYS A 197 -14.07 13.87 -15.96
C LYS A 197 -13.89 12.37 -16.20
N GLY A 198 -14.31 11.87 -17.37
CA GLY A 198 -14.13 10.47 -17.77
C GLY A 198 -15.34 9.81 -18.46
N ASN A 199 -15.18 8.55 -18.85
CA ASN A 199 -16.17 7.78 -19.63
C ASN A 199 -16.82 6.61 -18.86
N ALA A 200 -16.54 6.49 -17.55
CA ALA A 200 -17.05 5.41 -16.72
C ALA A 200 -17.62 5.94 -15.40
N LEU A 201 -18.55 5.20 -14.82
CA LEU A 201 -19.18 5.45 -13.53
C LEU A 201 -18.64 4.46 -12.51
N LEU A 202 -18.19 4.97 -11.37
CA LEU A 202 -17.83 4.17 -10.20
C LEU A 202 -18.82 4.44 -9.08
N LEU A 203 -19.48 3.39 -8.63
CA LEU A 203 -20.37 3.39 -7.47
C LEU A 203 -19.71 2.65 -6.32
N SER A 204 -19.58 3.29 -5.16
CA SER A 204 -19.28 2.60 -3.92
C SER A 204 -20.58 2.06 -3.35
N ILE A 205 -20.60 0.85 -2.81
CA ILE A 205 -21.78 0.12 -2.32
C ILE A 205 -21.41 -0.53 -0.98
N ASP A 206 -22.22 -0.40 0.06
CA ASP A 206 -21.93 -1.10 1.32
C ASP A 206 -22.35 -2.58 1.30
N GLN A 207 -22.07 -3.29 2.39
CA GLN A 207 -22.41 -4.71 2.53
C GLN A 207 -23.91 -5.02 2.46
N ARG A 208 -24.74 -4.00 2.70
CA ARG A 208 -26.21 -4.05 2.63
C ARG A 208 -26.73 -3.57 1.27
N GLY A 209 -25.86 -3.44 0.26
CA GLY A 209 -26.22 -3.08 -1.10
C GLY A 209 -26.56 -1.61 -1.32
N ARG A 210 -26.26 -0.70 -0.38
CA ARG A 210 -26.62 0.72 -0.50
C ARG A 210 -25.54 1.50 -1.24
N ILE A 211 -25.91 2.37 -2.20
CA ILE A 211 -24.93 3.24 -2.88
C ILE A 211 -24.34 4.25 -1.90
N MET A 212 -23.03 4.11 -1.70
CA MET A 212 -22.19 4.88 -0.80
C MET A 212 -21.68 6.21 -1.39
N ASP A 213 -21.34 6.18 -2.67
CA ASP A 213 -20.74 7.31 -3.38
C ASP A 213 -20.85 7.04 -4.87
N ASN A 214 -20.83 8.09 -5.69
CA ASN A 214 -20.75 7.96 -7.13
C ASN A 214 -19.78 8.98 -7.72
N LYS A 215 -19.01 8.56 -8.72
CA LYS A 215 -18.12 9.46 -9.45
C LYS A 215 -17.92 9.02 -10.89
N THR A 216 -17.78 10.00 -11.77
CA THR A 216 -17.25 9.76 -13.12
C THR A 216 -15.74 9.58 -13.04
N VAL A 217 -15.22 8.56 -13.73
CA VAL A 217 -13.79 8.23 -13.81
C VAL A 217 -13.39 7.96 -15.24
N GLU A 218 -12.10 8.20 -15.56
CA GLU A 218 -11.58 8.17 -16.93
C GLU A 218 -11.60 6.79 -17.58
N ASP A 219 -11.31 5.72 -16.81
CA ASP A 219 -11.36 4.34 -17.29
C ASP A 219 -11.22 3.35 -16.11
N PHE A 220 -11.35 2.05 -16.39
CA PHE A 220 -11.10 0.92 -15.50
C PHE A 220 -9.70 0.94 -14.88
N TYR A 221 -8.75 1.65 -15.49
CA TYR A 221 -7.40 1.82 -14.94
C TYR A 221 -7.38 2.68 -13.66
N PHE A 222 -8.29 3.64 -13.49
CA PHE A 222 -8.43 4.38 -12.22
C PHE A 222 -8.92 3.46 -11.07
N PHE A 223 -9.56 2.35 -11.44
CA PHE A 223 -10.00 1.28 -10.55
C PHE A 223 -8.82 0.46 -10.00
N HIS A 224 -7.68 0.36 -10.68
CA HIS A 224 -6.53 -0.45 -10.26
C HIS A 224 -5.43 0.32 -9.51
N THR A 225 -5.41 1.65 -9.59
CA THR A 225 -4.27 2.46 -9.12
C THR A 225 -4.44 3.06 -7.72
N LYS A 226 -5.66 3.14 -7.19
CA LYS A 226 -5.90 3.53 -5.79
C LYS A 226 -6.19 2.30 -4.93
N ARG A 227 -5.28 1.98 -4.00
CA ARG A 227 -5.54 1.01 -2.92
C ARG A 227 -6.68 1.56 -2.05
N TYR A 228 -7.87 0.97 -2.19
CA TYR A 228 -8.98 1.21 -1.28
C TYR A 228 -8.98 0.07 -0.26
N HIS A 229 -8.54 0.34 0.97
CA HIS A 229 -8.74 -0.57 2.11
C HIS A 229 -10.15 -0.37 2.68
N SER A 230 -11.17 -0.56 1.83
CA SER A 230 -12.56 -0.40 2.20
C SER A 230 -13.25 -1.76 2.20
N GLN A 231 -14.08 -2.00 3.22
CA GLN A 231 -15.01 -3.14 3.24
C GLN A 231 -16.20 -2.94 2.28
N GLU A 232 -16.28 -1.78 1.62
CA GLU A 232 -17.29 -1.47 0.61
C GLU A 232 -17.05 -2.28 -0.67
N ILE A 233 -18.16 -2.73 -1.23
CA ILE A 233 -18.25 -3.26 -2.57
C ILE A 233 -18.17 -2.06 -3.53
N GLN A 234 -17.52 -2.20 -4.68
CA GLN A 234 -17.55 -1.16 -5.70
C GLN A 234 -18.02 -1.75 -7.02
N LEU A 235 -18.95 -1.05 -7.66
CA LEU A 235 -19.48 -1.35 -8.99
C LEU A 235 -18.89 -0.35 -9.98
N PHE A 236 -18.09 -0.86 -10.92
CA PHE A 236 -17.63 -0.11 -12.07
C PHE A 236 -18.59 -0.32 -13.23
N ILE A 237 -18.88 0.73 -13.98
CA ILE A 237 -19.73 0.67 -15.17
C ILE A 237 -19.09 1.54 -16.24
N GLN A 238 -18.85 0.99 -17.43
CA GLN A 238 -18.23 1.71 -18.52
C GLN A 238 -18.89 1.38 -19.84
N ARG A 239 -19.17 2.41 -20.62
CA ARG A 239 -19.57 2.27 -22.02
C ARG A 239 -18.35 2.00 -22.89
N LYS A 240 -18.41 0.96 -23.71
CA LYS A 240 -17.43 0.59 -24.73
C LYS A 240 -18.02 0.80 -26.12
N THR A 241 -17.18 0.78 -27.15
CA THR A 241 -17.57 1.04 -28.54
C THR A 241 -18.56 0.01 -29.09
N ASP A 242 -18.54 -1.19 -28.51
CA ASP A 242 -19.31 -2.39 -28.87
C ASP A 242 -20.24 -2.87 -27.74
N GLY A 243 -20.47 -2.04 -26.70
CA GLY A 243 -21.45 -2.35 -25.67
C GLY A 243 -21.17 -1.73 -24.30
N LEU A 244 -21.53 -2.46 -23.26
CA LEU A 244 -21.44 -2.11 -21.85
C LEU A 244 -20.52 -3.11 -21.15
N TYR A 245 -19.63 -2.58 -20.29
CA TYR A 245 -18.82 -3.35 -19.35
C TYR A 245 -19.20 -2.96 -17.92
N ALA A 246 -19.29 -3.94 -17.02
CA ALA A 246 -19.42 -3.66 -15.61
C ALA A 246 -18.68 -4.70 -14.75
N CYS A 247 -18.23 -4.30 -13.57
CA CYS A 247 -17.63 -5.24 -12.63
C CYS A 247 -17.87 -4.88 -11.17
N LEU A 248 -17.90 -5.90 -10.32
CA LEU A 248 -17.97 -5.81 -8.87
C LEU A 248 -16.60 -6.16 -8.25
N ARG A 249 -16.18 -5.34 -7.27
CA ARG A 249 -14.96 -5.58 -6.47
C ARG A 249 -15.20 -5.29 -5.00
N LYS A 250 -14.26 -5.70 -4.14
CA LYS A 250 -14.18 -5.28 -2.73
C LYS A 250 -12.72 -5.15 -2.36
N GLY A 251 -12.32 -3.96 -1.92
CA GLY A 251 -10.91 -3.61 -1.76
C GLY A 251 -10.12 -3.61 -3.08
N ASP A 252 -8.98 -4.31 -3.08
CA ASP A 252 -8.11 -4.51 -4.25
C ASP A 252 -8.47 -5.76 -5.09
N LYS A 253 -9.45 -6.55 -4.65
CA LYS A 253 -9.86 -7.79 -5.32
C LYS A 253 -11.08 -7.60 -6.21
N LEU A 254 -10.97 -7.99 -7.48
CA LEU A 254 -12.06 -8.07 -8.45
C LEU A 254 -12.82 -9.41 -8.27
N ALA A 255 -14.14 -9.38 -8.14
CA ALA A 255 -14.93 -10.61 -8.00
C ALA A 255 -15.60 -11.05 -9.30
N VAL A 256 -16.43 -10.20 -9.89
CA VAL A 256 -17.21 -10.56 -11.08
C VAL A 256 -17.15 -9.42 -12.08
N ALA A 257 -16.86 -9.74 -13.33
CA ALA A 257 -16.89 -8.81 -14.44
C ALA A 257 -17.79 -9.38 -15.55
N LYS A 258 -18.62 -8.53 -16.15
CA LYS A 258 -19.56 -8.90 -17.19
C LYS A 258 -19.50 -7.89 -18.34
N MET A 259 -19.83 -8.38 -19.54
CA MET A 259 -20.00 -7.59 -20.76
C MET A 259 -21.42 -7.86 -21.28
N GLY A 260 -22.04 -6.84 -21.86
CA GLY A 260 -23.32 -6.96 -22.56
C GLY A 260 -23.44 -5.86 -23.61
N GLU A 261 -24.34 -6.00 -24.58
CA GLU A 261 -24.49 -4.99 -25.64
C GLU A 261 -25.17 -3.72 -25.09
N GLU A 262 -26.36 -3.87 -24.51
CA GLU A 262 -27.12 -2.74 -23.92
C GLU A 262 -27.49 -2.95 -22.45
N HIS A 263 -27.32 -4.17 -21.94
CA HIS A 263 -27.76 -4.60 -20.62
C HIS A 263 -26.78 -5.58 -19.96
N ILE A 264 -26.54 -5.39 -18.67
CA ILE A 264 -25.82 -6.34 -17.80
C ILE A 264 -26.65 -6.58 -16.54
N SER A 265 -26.73 -7.84 -16.11
CA SER A 265 -27.34 -8.21 -14.84
C SER A 265 -26.33 -8.85 -13.89
N PHE A 266 -26.31 -8.44 -12.63
CA PHE A 266 -25.64 -9.11 -11.52
C PHE A 266 -26.69 -9.67 -10.58
N ASP A 267 -26.62 -10.97 -10.30
CA ASP A 267 -27.57 -11.62 -9.41
C ASP A 267 -27.04 -11.67 -7.97
N LYS A 268 -27.89 -12.11 -7.04
CA LYS A 268 -27.53 -12.29 -5.63
C LYS A 268 -26.24 -13.10 -5.43
N SER A 269 -26.00 -14.12 -6.25
CA SER A 269 -24.83 -15.00 -6.12
C SER A 269 -23.52 -14.28 -6.44
N ASP A 270 -23.54 -13.32 -7.38
CA ASP A 270 -22.41 -12.46 -7.70
C ASP A 270 -21.99 -11.59 -6.49
N PHE A 271 -22.96 -11.12 -5.70
CA PHE A 271 -22.72 -10.38 -4.46
C PHE A 271 -22.26 -11.29 -3.30
N GLU A 272 -22.72 -12.54 -3.25
CA GLU A 272 -22.32 -13.50 -2.22
C GLU A 272 -20.82 -13.86 -2.31
N VAL A 273 -20.23 -13.89 -3.51
CA VAL A 273 -18.77 -14.07 -3.71
C VAL A 273 -17.98 -13.02 -2.92
N LEU A 274 -18.43 -11.77 -2.94
CA LEU A 274 -17.79 -10.64 -2.24
C LEU A 274 -18.05 -10.62 -0.73
N ARG A 275 -19.17 -11.19 -0.28
CA ARG A 275 -19.52 -11.28 1.15
C ARG A 275 -18.71 -12.35 1.88
N LYS A 276 -18.33 -13.43 1.19
CA LYS A 276 -17.45 -14.49 1.75
C LYS A 276 -16.02 -14.02 2.02
N TRP A 277 -15.62 -12.87 1.48
CA TRP A 277 -14.33 -12.25 1.79
C TRP A 277 -14.41 -11.46 3.10
N SER A 278 -13.88 -12.00 4.19
CA SER A 278 -13.60 -11.22 5.41
C SER A 278 -12.27 -10.50 5.27
N PHE A 279 -12.25 -9.22 5.67
CA PHE A 279 -11.01 -8.53 6.02
C PHE A 279 -10.86 -8.61 7.53
N ASP A 280 -10.32 -9.71 8.04
CA ASP A 280 -9.67 -9.71 9.35
C ASP A 280 -8.20 -9.32 9.15
N ASP A 281 -7.98 -8.04 8.88
CA ASP A 281 -6.67 -7.40 8.92
C ASP A 281 -6.82 -6.09 9.71
N ALA A 282 -6.76 -6.23 11.03
CA ALA A 282 -6.69 -5.12 11.96
C ALA A 282 -5.27 -4.52 12.00
N ALA A 283 -4.81 -3.90 10.91
CA ALA A 283 -3.61 -3.06 10.91
C ALA A 283 -3.47 -2.31 9.58
N TYR A 284 -4.02 -1.09 9.44
CA TYR A 284 -3.45 -0.05 8.55
C TYR A 284 -4.15 1.29 8.83
N ARG A 285 -3.74 1.96 9.91
CA ARG A 285 -3.78 3.43 10.00
C ARG A 285 -2.33 3.89 10.08
N LEU A 286 -1.79 4.41 8.98
CA LEU A 286 -0.55 5.18 9.05
C LEU A 286 -0.86 6.47 9.83
N PRO A 287 0.00 6.90 10.77
CA PRO A 287 -0.16 8.21 11.38
C PRO A 287 0.03 9.30 10.32
N PRO A 288 -0.71 10.42 10.39
CA PRO A 288 -0.42 11.56 9.55
C PRO A 288 0.97 12.09 9.90
N SER A 289 1.90 12.02 8.96
CA SER A 289 3.21 12.67 9.09
C SER A 289 3.02 14.19 8.97
N PRO A 290 3.53 15.02 9.90
CA PRO A 290 3.27 16.48 9.91
C PRO A 290 3.96 17.31 8.83
N ASN A 291 4.74 16.72 7.91
CA ASN A 291 5.62 17.48 7.01
C ASN A 291 5.45 17.12 5.51
N TYR A 292 4.23 17.15 4.99
CA TYR A 292 4.02 17.23 3.52
C TYR A 292 3.43 18.59 3.16
N HIS A 293 4.31 19.58 3.05
CA HIS A 293 4.02 20.79 2.30
C HIS A 293 4.69 20.65 0.93
N GLN A 294 3.87 20.74 -0.14
CA GLN A 294 4.15 20.99 -1.56
C GLN A 294 3.63 19.85 -2.48
N PRO A 295 2.61 20.09 -3.33
CA PRO A 295 2.12 19.13 -4.33
C PRO A 295 3.09 18.86 -5.51
N TYR A 296 4.36 19.25 -5.39
CA TYR A 296 5.36 19.26 -6.48
C TYR A 296 6.50 18.23 -6.32
N ASP A 297 6.48 17.39 -5.28
CA ASP A 297 7.61 16.52 -4.93
C ASP A 297 7.66 15.17 -5.69
N PHE A 298 6.89 14.99 -6.77
CA PHE A 298 6.79 13.70 -7.46
C PHE A 298 6.87 13.82 -8.99
N ILE A 299 7.44 12.79 -9.58
CA ILE A 299 7.49 12.53 -11.02
C ILE A 299 6.55 11.36 -11.29
N GLU A 300 5.55 11.55 -12.15
CA GLU A 300 4.70 10.48 -12.64
C GLU A 300 5.12 10.10 -14.06
N ILE A 301 5.40 8.82 -14.28
CA ILE A 301 5.85 8.29 -15.57
C ILE A 301 4.82 7.28 -16.04
N THR A 302 4.31 7.47 -17.25
CA THR A 302 3.46 6.49 -17.95
C THR A 302 4.10 6.16 -19.28
N SER A 303 4.58 4.92 -19.45
CA SER A 303 5.04 4.43 -20.75
C SER A 303 3.85 4.26 -21.70
N GLY A 304 3.98 4.54 -22.99
CA GLY A 304 2.90 4.29 -23.94
C GLY A 304 2.77 2.84 -24.39
N LYS A 305 2.17 2.66 -25.58
CA LYS A 305 1.53 1.42 -26.06
C LYS A 305 2.36 0.14 -25.88
N GLY A 306 1.86 -0.75 -25.02
CA GLY A 306 2.35 -2.12 -24.88
C GLY A 306 1.70 -3.07 -25.89
N GLY A 307 2.44 -4.08 -26.37
CA GLY A 307 1.99 -5.01 -27.42
C GLY A 307 0.79 -5.89 -27.06
N LYS A 308 0.41 -5.96 -25.77
CA LYS A 308 -0.77 -6.67 -25.27
C LYS A 308 -1.79 -5.74 -24.59
N ALA A 309 -1.67 -4.43 -24.78
CA ALA A 309 -2.56 -3.48 -24.14
C ALA A 309 -3.90 -3.38 -24.91
N GLU A 310 -5.01 -3.67 -24.23
CA GLU A 310 -6.36 -3.44 -24.76
C GLU A 310 -6.74 -1.95 -24.77
N ILE A 311 -6.02 -1.12 -23.99
CA ILE A 311 -6.24 0.33 -23.84
C ILE A 311 -4.94 1.08 -24.12
N ASN A 312 -5.01 2.12 -24.96
CA ASN A 312 -3.89 3.01 -25.26
C ASN A 312 -3.87 4.18 -24.26
N LEU A 313 -2.89 4.22 -23.36
CA LEU A 313 -2.58 5.44 -22.61
C LEU A 313 -1.55 6.26 -23.40
N PRO A 314 -1.74 7.58 -23.56
CA PRO A 314 -0.71 8.43 -24.10
C PRO A 314 0.49 8.37 -23.16
N GLY A 315 1.64 7.98 -23.69
CA GLY A 315 2.87 7.97 -22.92
C GLY A 315 3.21 9.40 -22.50
N GLN A 316 3.47 9.62 -21.21
CA GLN A 316 3.81 10.95 -20.69
C GLN A 316 4.67 10.88 -19.42
N ILE A 317 5.39 11.96 -19.18
CA ILE A 317 6.08 12.25 -17.92
C ILE A 317 5.42 13.51 -17.33
N ILE A 318 4.98 13.45 -16.08
CA ILE A 318 4.39 14.58 -15.36
C ILE A 318 5.29 14.95 -14.19
N ILE A 319 5.59 16.23 -14.03
CA ILE A 319 6.40 16.78 -12.94
C ILE A 319 5.64 17.98 -12.38
N GLY A 320 5.07 17.83 -11.18
CA GLY A 320 4.16 18.84 -10.64
C GLY A 320 2.95 19.07 -11.57
N THR A 321 2.85 20.28 -12.15
CA THR A 321 1.81 20.64 -13.13
C THR A 321 2.25 20.53 -14.59
N GLN A 322 3.53 20.27 -14.85
CA GLN A 322 4.07 20.17 -16.20
C GLN A 322 3.87 18.76 -16.74
N SER A 323 3.42 18.65 -17.99
CA SER A 323 3.29 17.37 -18.70
C SER A 323 4.17 17.37 -19.95
N PHE A 324 4.94 16.30 -20.11
CA PHE A 324 5.84 16.04 -21.23
C PHE A 324 5.35 14.78 -21.96
N PRO A 325 4.65 14.92 -23.10
CA PRO A 325 4.27 13.79 -23.92
C PRO A 325 5.49 13.03 -24.44
N LEU A 326 5.46 11.69 -24.41
CA LEU A 326 6.55 10.88 -24.91
C LEU A 326 6.58 10.87 -26.43
N GLN A 327 7.78 10.97 -26.99
CA GLN A 327 8.05 10.86 -28.42
C GLN A 327 8.58 9.47 -28.78
N LYS A 328 8.32 9.00 -30.01
CA LYS A 328 8.72 7.68 -30.50
C LYS A 328 10.24 7.46 -30.39
N GLY A 329 10.67 6.43 -29.68
CA GLY A 329 12.08 6.16 -29.37
C GLY A 329 12.35 6.17 -27.87
N ILE A 330 13.48 6.74 -27.45
CA ILE A 330 13.86 6.88 -26.04
C ILE A 330 13.60 8.30 -25.59
N ASN A 331 13.00 8.44 -24.41
CA ASN A 331 12.82 9.70 -23.72
C ASN A 331 13.62 9.63 -22.41
N LEU A 332 14.58 10.53 -22.24
CA LEU A 332 15.44 10.63 -21.07
C LEU A 332 15.03 11.86 -20.26
N LEU A 333 14.45 11.64 -19.10
CA LEU A 333 14.30 12.65 -18.07
C LEU A 333 15.61 12.77 -17.30
N ARG A 334 16.10 13.98 -17.13
CA ARG A 334 17.18 14.30 -16.17
C ARG A 334 16.73 15.47 -15.29
N CYS A 335 17.12 15.44 -14.02
CA CYS A 335 16.84 16.53 -13.09
C CYS A 335 18.12 16.94 -12.34
N GLU A 336 18.34 18.25 -12.26
CA GLU A 336 19.38 18.87 -11.45
C GLU A 336 18.73 19.81 -10.43
N GLY A 337 18.66 19.36 -9.18
CA GLY A 337 17.81 20.02 -8.19
C GLY A 337 16.34 19.91 -8.60
N ASP A 338 15.69 21.05 -8.77
CA ASP A 338 14.27 21.16 -9.15
C ASP A 338 14.10 21.35 -10.67
N GLU A 339 15.19 21.58 -11.40
CA GLU A 339 15.17 21.78 -12.84
C GLU A 339 15.21 20.42 -13.53
N CYS A 340 14.13 20.09 -14.23
CA CYS A 340 14.00 18.85 -14.99
C CYS A 340 13.80 19.14 -16.48
N GLU A 341 14.41 18.31 -17.32
CA GLU A 341 14.20 18.35 -18.76
C GLU A 341 14.07 16.93 -19.34
N VAL A 342 13.29 16.83 -20.43
CA VAL A 342 13.10 15.58 -21.17
C VAL A 342 13.80 15.70 -22.52
N GLN A 343 14.86 14.91 -22.71
CA GLN A 343 15.56 14.78 -23.97
C GLN A 343 15.03 13.59 -24.76
N HIS A 344 14.73 13.80 -26.04
CA HIS A 344 14.30 12.75 -26.96
C HIS A 344 15.46 12.22 -27.80
N PHE A 345 15.47 10.90 -27.98
CA PHE A 345 16.35 10.21 -28.91
C PHE A 345 15.52 9.33 -29.84
N ALA A 346 15.44 9.75 -31.11
CA ALA A 346 14.70 9.02 -32.14
C ALA A 346 15.32 7.65 -32.42
N ILE A 347 14.47 6.62 -32.54
CA ILE A 347 14.85 5.30 -33.06
C ILE A 347 14.07 5.06 -34.34
N THR A 348 14.77 4.98 -35.48
CA THR A 348 14.19 4.60 -36.76
C THR A 348 14.19 3.07 -36.92
N GLU A 349 13.39 2.54 -37.85
CA GLU A 349 13.31 1.09 -38.13
C GLU A 349 14.65 0.48 -38.63
N LYS A 350 15.60 1.34 -39.02
CA LYS A 350 16.98 0.97 -39.39
C LYS A 350 18.03 1.53 -38.41
N ALA A 351 17.63 2.19 -37.32
CA ALA A 351 18.55 2.94 -36.46
C ALA A 351 19.24 2.07 -35.42
N ALA A 352 20.52 2.39 -35.24
CA ALA A 352 21.33 1.96 -34.11
C ALA A 352 20.96 2.71 -32.82
N LEU A 353 21.33 2.14 -31.68
CA LEU A 353 21.24 2.81 -30.38
C LEU A 353 22.06 4.12 -30.46
N PRO A 354 21.46 5.30 -30.19
CA PRO A 354 22.16 6.57 -30.36
C PRO A 354 23.38 6.67 -29.44
N PRO A 355 24.61 6.88 -29.96
CA PRO A 355 25.80 6.99 -29.11
C PRO A 355 25.70 8.12 -28.07
N GLN A 356 24.97 9.19 -28.40
CA GLN A 356 24.71 10.30 -27.49
C GLN A 356 23.89 9.88 -26.27
N PHE A 357 22.97 8.92 -26.43
CA PHE A 357 22.20 8.37 -25.31
C PHE A 357 23.11 7.61 -24.33
N LEU A 358 23.96 6.71 -24.85
CA LEU A 358 24.92 5.98 -24.01
C LEU A 358 25.88 6.92 -23.26
N SER A 359 26.37 7.96 -23.95
CA SER A 359 27.22 8.97 -23.33
C SER A 359 26.49 9.74 -22.22
N ALA A 360 25.21 10.09 -22.43
CA ALA A 360 24.40 10.79 -21.43
C ALA A 360 24.17 9.93 -20.18
N ILE A 361 23.81 8.64 -20.33
CA ILE A 361 23.63 7.74 -19.18
C ILE A 361 24.93 7.56 -18.40
N LYS A 362 26.07 7.42 -19.10
CA LYS A 362 27.38 7.28 -18.46
C LYS A 362 27.74 8.51 -17.62
N ASP A 363 27.51 9.71 -18.16
CA ASP A 363 27.75 10.99 -17.46
C ASP A 363 26.84 11.13 -16.23
N LEU A 364 25.54 10.92 -16.39
CA LEU A 364 24.55 11.02 -15.30
C LEU A 364 24.85 10.02 -14.17
N LYS A 365 25.26 8.79 -14.51
CA LYS A 365 25.67 7.77 -13.54
C LYS A 365 26.95 8.17 -12.81
N GLN A 366 27.96 8.69 -13.53
CA GLN A 366 29.21 9.16 -12.92
C GLN A 366 28.96 10.32 -11.96
N LYS A 367 28.08 11.25 -12.33
CA LYS A 367 27.64 12.37 -11.48
C LYS A 367 26.69 11.97 -10.36
N ARG A 368 26.20 10.72 -10.35
CA ARG A 368 25.17 10.21 -9.41
C ARG A 368 23.90 11.07 -9.42
N GLN A 369 23.59 11.66 -10.57
CA GLN A 369 22.40 12.48 -10.80
C GLN A 369 21.18 11.59 -11.02
N PHE A 370 20.00 12.14 -10.71
CA PHE A 370 18.75 11.45 -11.01
C PHE A 370 18.48 11.45 -12.51
N PHE A 371 18.00 10.33 -13.02
CA PHE A 371 17.45 10.26 -14.37
C PHE A 371 16.36 9.19 -14.47
N ALA A 372 15.51 9.30 -15.50
CA ALA A 372 14.60 8.24 -15.90
C ALA A 372 14.60 8.05 -17.42
N VAL A 373 14.56 6.80 -17.86
CA VAL A 373 14.53 6.38 -19.27
C VAL A 373 13.18 5.74 -19.54
N VAL A 374 12.48 6.22 -20.58
CA VAL A 374 11.17 5.68 -20.97
C VAL A 374 11.14 5.45 -22.48
N THR A 375 10.76 4.25 -22.90
CA THR A 375 10.61 3.93 -24.33
C THR A 375 9.17 4.15 -24.78
N GLN A 376 9.00 4.68 -25.99
CA GLN A 376 7.71 4.82 -26.67
C GLN A 376 7.79 4.19 -28.07
N GLU A 377 6.84 3.31 -28.41
CA GLU A 377 6.61 2.80 -29.77
C GLU A 377 7.88 2.41 -30.55
N TRP A 378 8.63 1.46 -29.99
CA TRP A 378 9.87 0.97 -30.60
C TRP A 378 9.66 -0.39 -31.31
N SER A 379 10.52 -0.66 -32.31
CA SER A 379 10.45 -1.89 -33.12
C SER A 379 11.79 -2.60 -33.40
N ALA A 380 12.93 -1.98 -33.13
CA ALA A 380 14.27 -2.54 -33.41
C ALA A 380 14.67 -3.64 -32.42
N ASP A 381 15.47 -4.65 -32.80
CA ASP A 381 16.05 -5.62 -31.86
C ASP A 381 17.25 -5.02 -31.11
N TRP A 382 17.22 -5.01 -29.78
CA TRP A 382 18.25 -4.37 -28.95
C TRP A 382 19.29 -5.37 -28.44
N SER A 383 19.13 -6.65 -28.76
CA SER A 383 20.08 -7.70 -28.38
C SER A 383 21.48 -7.44 -28.91
N VAL A 384 21.59 -6.80 -30.09
CA VAL A 384 22.88 -6.41 -30.69
C VAL A 384 23.65 -5.38 -29.88
N TYR A 385 22.98 -4.58 -29.03
CA TYR A 385 23.58 -3.58 -28.14
C TYR A 385 23.77 -4.09 -26.72
N GLN A 386 23.66 -5.40 -26.48
CA GLN A 386 23.73 -5.99 -25.15
C GLN A 386 24.98 -5.53 -24.39
N LYS A 387 26.16 -5.59 -25.00
CA LYS A 387 27.42 -5.17 -24.35
C LYS A 387 27.41 -3.70 -23.94
N ASP A 388 26.93 -2.82 -24.82
CA ASP A 388 26.93 -1.38 -24.57
C ASP A 388 25.92 -0.98 -23.50
N LEU A 389 24.73 -1.58 -23.53
CA LEU A 389 23.68 -1.36 -22.53
C LEU A 389 24.04 -1.96 -21.17
N GLU A 390 24.65 -3.15 -21.15
CA GLU A 390 25.19 -3.75 -19.92
C GLU A 390 26.29 -2.86 -19.31
N ALA A 391 27.17 -2.27 -20.14
CA ALA A 391 28.23 -1.38 -19.67
C ALA A 391 27.72 -0.10 -18.97
N VAL A 392 26.56 0.42 -19.38
CA VAL A 392 25.93 1.57 -18.72
C VAL A 392 24.97 1.17 -17.59
N GLY A 393 24.70 -0.12 -17.40
CA GLY A 393 23.82 -0.65 -16.36
C GLY A 393 22.35 -0.69 -16.73
N LEU A 394 22.04 -0.90 -18.02
CA LEU A 394 20.68 -1.10 -18.55
C LEU A 394 20.52 -2.50 -19.22
N PRO A 395 20.89 -3.61 -18.55
CA PRO A 395 20.79 -4.95 -19.13
C PRO A 395 19.37 -5.35 -19.54
N ALA A 396 18.32 -4.91 -18.83
CA ALA A 396 16.96 -5.30 -19.17
C ALA A 396 16.52 -4.65 -20.49
N LEU A 397 17.01 -3.43 -20.76
CA LEU A 397 16.80 -2.69 -22.00
C LEU A 397 17.37 -3.38 -23.24
N SER A 398 18.44 -4.18 -23.14
CA SER A 398 18.92 -4.96 -24.29
C SER A 398 18.04 -6.16 -24.62
N ARG A 399 17.16 -6.55 -23.69
CA ARG A 399 16.33 -7.77 -23.75
C ARG A 399 14.84 -7.46 -23.80
N ILE A 400 14.45 -6.22 -24.10
CA ILE A 400 13.06 -5.89 -24.35
C ILE A 400 12.65 -6.47 -25.70
N LYS A 401 11.41 -6.93 -25.83
CA LYS A 401 10.85 -7.48 -27.09
C LYS A 401 9.95 -6.45 -27.78
N PRO A 402 9.86 -6.40 -29.14
CA PRO A 402 9.12 -5.35 -29.83
C PRO A 402 7.75 -5.08 -29.21
N LYS A 403 7.44 -3.80 -28.99
CA LYS A 403 6.23 -3.33 -28.29
C LYS A 403 6.16 -3.63 -26.78
N GLN A 404 7.21 -4.14 -26.15
CA GLN A 404 7.25 -4.26 -24.69
C GLN A 404 7.53 -2.89 -24.08
N CYS A 405 6.74 -2.49 -23.08
CA CYS A 405 6.95 -1.25 -22.35
C CYS A 405 8.21 -1.36 -21.49
N TYR A 406 8.98 -0.29 -21.42
CA TYR A 406 10.16 -0.19 -20.59
C TYR A 406 10.25 1.16 -19.89
N VAL A 407 10.59 1.11 -18.60
CA VAL A 407 10.97 2.26 -17.79
C VAL A 407 12.19 1.88 -16.96
N ALA A 408 13.17 2.77 -16.90
CA ALA A 408 14.20 2.74 -15.86
C ALA A 408 14.30 4.08 -15.18
N TYR A 409 14.77 4.08 -13.94
CA TYR A 409 15.16 5.30 -13.25
C TYR A 409 16.39 5.04 -12.39
N ALA A 410 17.10 6.09 -12.03
CA ALA A 410 18.28 5.97 -11.20
C ALA A 410 18.30 7.00 -10.08
N TYR A 411 18.67 6.55 -8.89
CA TYR A 411 19.04 7.42 -7.79
C TYR A 411 20.49 7.13 -7.40
N LYS A 412 21.29 8.19 -7.23
CA LYS A 412 22.66 8.10 -6.71
C LYS A 412 23.57 7.11 -7.46
N GLY A 413 23.30 6.89 -8.75
CA GLY A 413 24.04 5.97 -9.63
C GLY A 413 23.52 4.52 -9.66
N TYR A 414 22.54 4.17 -8.83
CA TYR A 414 21.89 2.86 -8.85
C TYR A 414 20.62 2.91 -9.69
N ILE A 415 20.51 1.96 -10.62
CA ILE A 415 19.47 1.92 -11.63
C ILE A 415 18.46 0.85 -11.25
N THR A 416 17.19 1.20 -11.38
CA THR A 416 16.07 0.27 -11.34
C THR A 416 15.44 0.15 -12.71
N GLU A 417 15.32 -1.06 -13.24
CA GLU A 417 14.74 -1.34 -14.57
C GLU A 417 13.41 -2.11 -14.47
N MET A 418 12.45 -1.78 -15.34
CA MET A 418 11.17 -2.47 -15.43
C MET A 418 10.77 -2.65 -16.88
N LYS A 419 10.26 -3.85 -17.21
CA LYS A 419 9.66 -4.15 -18.50
C LYS A 419 8.42 -5.01 -18.36
N GLN A 420 7.39 -4.72 -19.13
CA GLN A 420 6.17 -5.54 -19.16
C GLN A 420 5.39 -5.34 -20.49
N TRP A 421 4.40 -6.19 -20.75
CA TRP A 421 3.63 -6.16 -22.00
C TRP A 421 2.46 -5.16 -22.02
N THR A 422 2.16 -4.57 -20.85
CA THR A 422 1.12 -3.56 -20.62
C THR A 422 1.76 -2.22 -20.22
N PRO A 423 1.04 -1.09 -20.34
CA PRO A 423 1.59 0.22 -19.98
C PRO A 423 2.14 0.26 -18.55
N LEU A 424 3.38 0.72 -18.39
CA LEU A 424 4.01 0.96 -17.09
C LEU A 424 3.65 2.36 -16.58
N SER A 425 2.90 2.44 -15.48
CA SER A 425 2.77 3.67 -14.69
C SER A 425 3.58 3.60 -13.39
N LEU A 426 4.29 4.68 -13.05
CA LEU A 426 5.19 4.82 -11.91
C LEU A 426 5.07 6.22 -11.30
N ARG A 427 5.22 6.31 -9.98
CA ARG A 427 5.31 7.58 -9.25
C ARG A 427 6.56 7.58 -8.39
N LEU A 428 7.47 8.50 -8.67
CA LEU A 428 8.79 8.60 -8.07
C LEU A 428 8.93 9.92 -7.31
N PRO A 429 9.64 9.96 -6.16
CA PRO A 429 9.93 11.23 -5.50
C PRO A 429 10.96 12.04 -6.31
N LEU A 430 10.70 13.32 -6.55
CA LEU A 430 11.68 14.22 -7.16
C LEU A 430 12.92 14.34 -6.25
N HIS A 431 12.69 14.45 -4.94
CA HIS A 431 13.72 14.47 -3.92
C HIS A 431 13.66 13.18 -3.08
N PRO A 432 14.41 12.12 -3.46
CA PRO A 432 14.44 10.91 -2.67
C PRO A 432 15.03 11.20 -1.29
N ARG A 433 14.56 10.47 -0.27
CA ARG A 433 15.14 10.55 1.07
C ARG A 433 16.64 10.25 1.01
N LYS A 434 17.44 11.09 1.66
CA LYS A 434 18.88 10.86 1.82
C LYS A 434 19.12 9.57 2.62
N PRO A 435 19.95 8.64 2.13
CA PRO A 435 20.34 7.44 2.89
C PRO A 435 21.01 7.81 4.20
N LEU A 436 20.84 6.96 5.22
CA LEU A 436 21.52 7.08 6.51
C LEU A 436 23.00 6.67 6.41
N ARG A 437 23.31 5.70 5.53
CA ARG A 437 24.70 5.28 5.24
C ARG A 437 25.36 6.23 4.23
N SER A 438 26.68 6.33 4.32
CA SER A 438 27.50 7.02 3.31
C SER A 438 27.49 6.26 1.97
N MET A 439 27.74 6.96 0.86
CA MET A 439 27.80 6.28 -0.44
C MET A 439 28.91 5.22 -0.50
N ARG A 440 30.02 5.42 0.21
CA ARG A 440 31.10 4.43 0.28
C ARG A 440 30.62 3.11 0.91
N GLU A 441 29.80 3.19 1.96
CA GLU A 441 29.23 2.00 2.60
C GLU A 441 28.19 1.32 1.68
N ILE A 442 27.36 2.10 1.00
CA ILE A 442 26.38 1.58 0.04
C ILE A 442 27.07 0.87 -1.13
N ASP A 443 28.12 1.49 -1.69
CA ASP A 443 28.93 0.89 -2.76
C ASP A 443 29.62 -0.40 -2.29
N ALA A 444 30.10 -0.45 -1.05
CA ALA A 444 30.68 -1.65 -0.47
C ALA A 444 29.63 -2.76 -0.29
N ASP A 445 28.42 -2.41 0.17
CA ASP A 445 27.32 -3.35 0.37
C ASP A 445 26.76 -3.91 -0.94
N ALA A 446 26.80 -3.12 -2.02
CA ALA A 446 26.31 -3.50 -3.36
C ALA A 446 26.99 -4.75 -3.93
N TYR A 447 28.20 -5.08 -3.46
CA TYR A 447 28.99 -6.22 -3.92
C TYR A 447 29.44 -7.11 -2.75
N ASN A 448 28.81 -6.97 -1.58
CA ASN A 448 29.22 -7.71 -0.39
C ASN A 448 28.62 -9.11 -0.39
N ALA A 449 29.47 -10.10 -0.66
CA ALA A 449 29.09 -11.51 -0.73
C ALA A 449 28.50 -12.09 0.58
N GLN A 450 28.59 -11.39 1.72
CA GLN A 450 27.98 -11.80 2.99
C GLN A 450 26.59 -11.17 3.23
N LYS A 451 26.19 -10.21 2.42
CA LYS A 451 24.90 -9.48 2.52
C LYS A 451 23.92 -9.88 1.42
N LEU A 452 24.43 -10.36 0.29
CA LEU A 452 23.63 -10.72 -0.87
C LEU A 452 23.50 -12.23 -0.96
N ILE A 453 22.26 -12.72 -0.89
CA ILE A 453 21.92 -14.13 -1.00
C ILE A 453 21.39 -14.36 -2.42
N ALA A 454 22.02 -15.22 -3.21
CA ALA A 454 21.52 -15.59 -4.53
C ALA A 454 20.26 -16.44 -4.39
N HIS A 455 19.09 -15.84 -4.65
CA HIS A 455 17.78 -16.44 -4.46
C HIS A 455 17.48 -17.50 -5.52
N ALA A 456 17.15 -18.72 -5.09
CA ALA A 456 17.01 -19.92 -5.91
C ALA A 456 18.21 -20.17 -6.83
N GLY A 457 19.42 -19.91 -6.32
CA GLY A 457 20.69 -19.93 -7.05
C GLY A 457 21.01 -18.65 -7.84
N GLY A 458 20.13 -17.65 -7.79
CA GLY A 458 20.17 -16.40 -8.55
C GLY A 458 19.66 -16.56 -9.99
N ALA A 459 19.39 -15.44 -10.66
CA ALA A 459 18.87 -15.46 -12.02
C ALA A 459 19.94 -15.91 -13.03
N ILE A 460 19.48 -16.64 -14.05
CA ILE A 460 20.27 -17.01 -15.23
C ILE A 460 19.49 -16.60 -16.48
N ASP A 461 20.15 -15.88 -17.39
CA ASP A 461 19.58 -15.34 -18.64
C ASP A 461 18.27 -14.56 -18.49
N GLY A 462 18.03 -13.99 -17.31
CA GLY A 462 16.81 -13.23 -17.02
C GLY A 462 15.67 -14.06 -16.41
N ILE A 463 15.92 -15.33 -16.10
CA ILE A 463 14.96 -16.27 -15.51
C ILE A 463 15.34 -16.48 -14.04
N THR A 464 14.36 -16.29 -13.16
CA THR A 464 14.48 -16.49 -11.70
C THR A 464 13.87 -17.83 -11.29
N TYR A 465 14.13 -18.28 -10.05
CA TYR A 465 13.58 -19.52 -9.47
C TYR A 465 13.99 -20.84 -10.14
N THR A 466 15.07 -20.82 -10.93
CA THR A 466 15.49 -22.02 -11.68
C THR A 466 15.99 -23.15 -10.77
N ASN A 467 16.53 -22.83 -9.59
CA ASN A 467 17.09 -23.81 -8.65
C ASN A 467 18.09 -24.77 -9.34
N SER A 468 18.90 -24.23 -10.24
CA SER A 468 19.68 -25.01 -11.20
C SER A 468 21.19 -24.97 -10.93
N LEU A 469 21.89 -26.01 -11.37
CA LEU A 469 23.36 -26.05 -11.34
C LEU A 469 23.97 -24.87 -12.12
N ASP A 470 23.37 -24.54 -13.26
CA ASP A 470 23.83 -23.49 -14.15
C ASP A 470 23.73 -22.11 -13.49
N ALA A 471 22.65 -21.84 -12.74
CA ALA A 471 22.50 -20.63 -11.94
C ALA A 471 23.57 -20.52 -10.84
N LEU A 472 23.82 -21.60 -10.11
CA LEU A 472 24.88 -21.65 -9.09
C LEU A 472 26.25 -21.32 -9.68
N GLN A 473 26.63 -21.98 -10.78
CA GLN A 473 27.91 -21.76 -11.45
C GLN A 473 28.06 -20.31 -11.94
N ARG A 474 27.03 -19.78 -12.59
CA ARG A 474 27.02 -18.42 -13.12
C ARG A 474 27.18 -17.39 -12.01
N ASN A 475 26.38 -17.49 -10.95
CA ASN A 475 26.35 -16.47 -9.90
C ASN A 475 27.55 -16.62 -8.93
N TYR A 476 28.12 -17.82 -8.79
CA TYR A 476 29.41 -17.99 -8.12
C TYR A 476 30.55 -17.27 -8.86
N ALA A 477 30.58 -17.37 -10.19
CA ALA A 477 31.54 -16.65 -11.03
C ALA A 477 31.37 -15.11 -10.96
N LYS A 478 30.16 -14.63 -10.65
CA LYS A 478 29.89 -13.21 -10.35
C LYS A 478 30.32 -12.77 -8.94
N GLY A 479 30.73 -13.70 -8.07
CA GLY A 479 31.23 -13.40 -6.73
C GLY A 479 30.26 -13.70 -5.57
N PHE A 480 29.08 -14.29 -5.84
CA PHE A 480 28.20 -14.72 -4.76
C PHE A 480 28.82 -15.86 -3.95
N ARG A 481 28.57 -15.86 -2.63
CA ARG A 481 28.99 -16.91 -1.70
C ARG A 481 27.85 -17.45 -0.83
N LEU A 482 26.74 -16.73 -0.74
CA LEU A 482 25.51 -17.21 -0.12
C LEU A 482 24.53 -17.60 -1.22
N PHE A 483 24.10 -18.85 -1.24
CA PHE A 483 23.14 -19.36 -2.22
C PHE A 483 21.94 -19.92 -1.48
N GLU A 484 20.77 -19.39 -1.77
CA GLU A 484 19.52 -19.99 -1.34
C GLU A 484 19.01 -20.96 -2.41
N LEU A 485 18.51 -22.12 -1.95
CA LEU A 485 17.81 -23.11 -2.78
C LEU A 485 16.51 -23.55 -2.11
N ASP A 486 15.44 -23.59 -2.90
CA ASP A 486 14.15 -24.13 -2.51
C ASP A 486 14.25 -25.65 -2.45
N ILE A 487 14.09 -26.27 -1.28
CA ILE A 487 14.23 -27.72 -1.12
C ILE A 487 12.87 -28.38 -0.91
N ILE A 488 12.52 -29.34 -1.76
CA ILE A 488 11.28 -30.13 -1.66
C ILE A 488 11.56 -31.65 -1.76
N LYS A 489 10.60 -32.47 -1.33
CA LYS A 489 10.69 -33.95 -1.38
C LYS A 489 9.93 -34.54 -2.56
N THR A 490 10.56 -35.45 -3.28
CA THR A 490 9.97 -36.33 -4.30
C THR A 490 9.06 -37.39 -3.68
N THR A 491 8.26 -38.10 -4.49
CA THR A 491 7.34 -39.13 -4.01
C THR A 491 8.03 -40.33 -3.35
N ASP A 492 9.29 -40.58 -3.71
CA ASP A 492 10.19 -41.59 -3.14
C ASP A 492 11.08 -41.05 -2.00
N GLY A 493 10.80 -39.83 -1.50
CA GLY A 493 11.40 -39.30 -0.27
C GLY A 493 12.79 -38.67 -0.42
N HIS A 494 13.25 -38.38 -1.63
CA HIS A 494 14.52 -37.69 -1.88
C HIS A 494 14.35 -36.17 -1.92
N TYR A 495 15.33 -35.44 -1.38
CA TYR A 495 15.40 -33.98 -1.52
C TYR A 495 15.91 -33.57 -2.90
N VAL A 496 15.24 -32.59 -3.49
CA VAL A 496 15.58 -31.95 -4.75
C VAL A 496 15.40 -30.44 -4.65
N ALA A 497 16.16 -29.66 -5.44
CA ALA A 497 16.00 -28.21 -5.49
C ALA A 497 14.93 -27.81 -6.53
N ALA A 498 13.82 -27.24 -6.05
CA ALA A 498 12.74 -26.72 -6.88
C ALA A 498 11.78 -25.86 -6.04
N HIS A 499 11.31 -24.74 -6.60
CA HIS A 499 10.40 -23.82 -5.92
C HIS A 499 9.06 -24.47 -5.51
N ASP A 500 8.38 -25.11 -6.45
CA ASP A 500 7.21 -25.94 -6.19
C ASP A 500 6.90 -26.84 -7.39
N TRP A 501 6.03 -27.83 -7.19
CA TRP A 501 5.67 -28.80 -8.22
C TRP A 501 4.92 -28.19 -9.43
N ASN A 502 4.16 -27.11 -9.23
CA ASN A 502 3.47 -26.43 -10.33
C ASN A 502 4.46 -25.63 -11.18
N TYR A 503 5.39 -24.91 -10.55
CA TYR A 503 6.45 -24.19 -11.23
C TYR A 503 7.32 -25.17 -12.02
N TRP A 504 7.83 -26.22 -11.36
CA TRP A 504 8.64 -27.25 -12.01
C TRP A 504 7.90 -27.88 -13.21
N ALA A 505 6.66 -28.35 -13.02
CA ALA A 505 5.90 -28.98 -14.10
C ALA A 505 5.71 -28.03 -15.30
N LYS A 506 5.33 -26.77 -15.04
CA LYS A 506 5.14 -25.76 -16.08
C LYS A 506 6.42 -25.51 -16.87
N HIS A 507 7.54 -25.29 -16.18
CA HIS A 507 8.83 -24.99 -16.81
C HIS A 507 9.52 -26.21 -17.42
N CYS A 508 9.08 -27.42 -17.08
CA CYS A 508 9.47 -28.66 -17.75
C CYS A 508 8.51 -29.07 -18.89
N GLY A 509 7.53 -28.23 -19.26
CA GLY A 509 6.61 -28.50 -20.36
C GLY A 509 5.54 -29.55 -20.06
N ARG A 510 5.26 -29.82 -18.78
CA ARG A 510 4.28 -30.79 -18.31
C ARG A 510 2.94 -30.13 -17.97
N SER A 511 1.84 -30.75 -18.37
CA SER A 511 0.48 -30.29 -18.05
C SER A 511 -0.11 -30.95 -16.81
N ASP A 512 0.41 -32.09 -16.38
CA ASP A 512 -0.20 -32.95 -15.36
C ASP A 512 0.02 -32.48 -13.91
N ARG A 513 0.98 -31.57 -13.65
CA ARG A 513 1.30 -30.95 -12.34
C ARG A 513 1.42 -31.96 -11.18
N LYS A 514 1.70 -33.23 -11.49
CA LYS A 514 1.81 -34.31 -10.51
C LYS A 514 3.17 -34.26 -9.84
N LEU A 515 3.21 -34.66 -8.57
CA LEU A 515 4.44 -34.99 -7.87
C LEU A 515 5.07 -36.23 -8.54
N VAL A 516 6.40 -36.25 -8.60
CA VAL A 516 7.16 -37.32 -9.25
C VAL A 516 8.27 -37.86 -8.34
N ASP A 517 8.81 -39.01 -8.71
CA ASP A 517 10.00 -39.59 -8.09
C ASP A 517 11.29 -38.88 -8.55
N LYS A 518 12.41 -39.15 -7.86
CA LYS A 518 13.72 -38.54 -8.18
C LYS A 518 14.16 -38.85 -9.62
N ALA A 519 13.96 -40.07 -10.08
CA ALA A 519 14.39 -40.51 -11.41
C ALA A 519 13.67 -39.72 -12.52
N THR A 520 12.35 -39.56 -12.41
CA THR A 520 11.53 -38.77 -13.33
C THR A 520 11.86 -37.29 -13.23
N PHE A 521 12.08 -36.76 -12.01
CA PHE A 521 12.49 -35.38 -11.81
C PHE A 521 13.75 -35.05 -12.63
N LEU A 522 14.80 -35.86 -12.50
CA LEU A 522 16.10 -35.64 -13.15
C LEU A 522 16.13 -35.86 -14.67
N GLN A 523 15.07 -36.42 -15.26
CA GLN A 523 14.95 -36.55 -16.73
C GLN A 523 14.60 -35.22 -17.41
N HIS A 524 14.19 -34.21 -16.66
CA HIS A 524 13.75 -32.93 -17.20
C HIS A 524 14.81 -31.83 -17.03
N LYS A 525 14.55 -30.69 -17.68
CA LYS A 525 15.30 -29.44 -17.52
C LYS A 525 14.31 -28.29 -17.36
N ILE A 526 14.67 -27.28 -16.58
CA ILE A 526 13.90 -26.03 -16.52
C ILE A 526 14.09 -25.31 -17.87
N ASP A 527 12.97 -24.98 -18.51
CA ASP A 527 12.89 -24.34 -19.83
C ASP A 527 13.71 -25.05 -20.92
N GLY A 528 13.87 -26.38 -20.78
CA GLY A 528 14.65 -27.22 -21.70
C GLY A 528 16.18 -27.01 -21.65
N ALA A 529 16.66 -26.07 -20.82
CA ALA A 529 18.06 -25.65 -20.81
C ALA A 529 18.78 -25.99 -19.51
N TYR A 530 18.18 -25.67 -18.36
CA TYR A 530 18.88 -25.65 -17.08
C TYR A 530 18.75 -26.95 -16.29
N SER A 531 19.86 -27.36 -15.69
CA SER A 531 20.05 -28.66 -15.06
C SER A 531 19.51 -28.66 -13.64
N LEU A 532 18.57 -29.57 -13.37
CA LEU A 532 17.97 -29.77 -12.05
C LEU A 532 18.97 -30.36 -11.04
N LEU A 533 18.74 -30.08 -9.76
CA LEU A 533 19.61 -30.48 -8.65
C LEU A 533 18.90 -31.46 -7.71
N ASP A 534 19.55 -32.60 -7.46
CA ASP A 534 19.29 -33.48 -6.32
C ASP A 534 20.42 -33.34 -5.28
N MET A 535 20.32 -34.03 -4.15
CA MET A 535 21.36 -33.95 -3.11
C MET A 535 22.77 -34.34 -3.60
N GLU A 536 22.90 -35.29 -4.52
CA GLU A 536 24.20 -35.69 -5.07
C GLU A 536 24.84 -34.53 -5.84
N ARG A 537 24.08 -33.87 -6.72
CA ARG A 537 24.56 -32.70 -7.47
C ARG A 537 24.81 -31.48 -6.58
N ILE A 538 23.95 -31.24 -5.57
CA ILE A 538 24.15 -30.18 -4.57
C ILE A 538 25.48 -30.42 -3.85
N ASN A 539 25.69 -31.61 -3.28
CA ASN A 539 26.92 -31.93 -2.54
C ASN A 539 28.16 -31.88 -3.43
N ALA A 540 28.09 -32.38 -4.67
CA ALA A 540 29.20 -32.29 -5.60
C ALA A 540 29.60 -30.83 -5.87
N TRP A 541 28.62 -29.95 -6.07
CA TRP A 541 28.89 -28.54 -6.29
C TRP A 541 29.45 -27.84 -5.05
N PHE A 542 28.85 -28.03 -3.87
CA PHE A 542 29.34 -27.42 -2.61
C PHE A 542 30.67 -28.02 -2.11
N SER A 543 31.06 -29.21 -2.59
CA SER A 543 32.40 -29.77 -2.36
C SER A 543 33.45 -29.05 -3.21
N ALA A 544 33.11 -28.73 -4.46
CA ALA A 544 34.00 -28.01 -5.37
C ALA A 544 34.14 -26.51 -5.02
N HIS A 545 33.21 -25.96 -4.23
CA HIS A 545 33.17 -24.54 -3.84
C HIS A 545 33.14 -24.41 -2.30
N PRO A 546 34.28 -24.60 -1.62
CA PRO A 546 34.35 -24.68 -0.16
C PRO A 546 34.10 -23.34 0.55
N ASP A 547 34.13 -22.22 -0.17
CA ASP A 547 33.81 -20.88 0.33
C ASP A 547 32.33 -20.49 0.14
N ALA A 548 31.53 -21.35 -0.49
CA ALA A 548 30.08 -21.15 -0.62
C ALA A 548 29.31 -21.72 0.59
N ILE A 549 28.23 -21.03 0.96
CA ILE A 549 27.30 -21.39 2.04
C ILE A 549 25.93 -21.65 1.42
N LEU A 550 25.33 -22.77 1.80
CA LEU A 550 23.96 -23.12 1.42
C LEU A 550 22.99 -22.50 2.43
N ILE A 551 22.00 -21.78 1.91
CA ILE A 551 20.80 -21.36 2.62
C ILE A 551 19.64 -22.21 2.07
N THR A 552 18.84 -22.85 2.91
CA THR A 552 17.69 -23.64 2.44
C THR A 552 16.39 -22.90 2.66
N ASP A 553 15.47 -22.96 1.71
CA ASP A 553 14.06 -22.61 1.88
C ASP A 553 13.16 -23.87 1.73
N LYS A 554 11.92 -23.81 2.22
CA LYS A 554 10.83 -24.80 2.12
C LYS A 554 11.03 -26.14 2.83
N VAL A 555 12.24 -26.48 3.24
CA VAL A 555 12.54 -27.64 4.09
C VAL A 555 12.49 -27.26 5.57
N ASN A 556 11.82 -28.08 6.38
CA ASN A 556 11.66 -27.84 7.82
C ASN A 556 12.09 -29.05 8.67
N GLU A 557 13.00 -29.87 8.12
CA GLU A 557 13.52 -31.11 8.72
C GLU A 557 15.05 -31.00 8.95
N PRO A 558 15.49 -30.15 9.91
CA PRO A 558 16.89 -29.75 10.03
C PRO A 558 17.88 -30.90 10.13
N LYS A 559 17.61 -31.86 11.02
CA LYS A 559 18.51 -32.99 11.24
C LYS A 559 18.69 -33.84 9.98
N ASP A 560 17.56 -34.24 9.39
CA ASP A 560 17.53 -35.13 8.24
C ASP A 560 18.21 -34.51 7.01
N PHE A 561 17.97 -33.23 6.76
CA PHE A 561 18.63 -32.51 5.67
C PHE A 561 20.13 -32.32 5.95
N ALA A 562 20.51 -31.87 7.14
CA ALA A 562 21.90 -31.62 7.49
C ALA A 562 22.76 -32.89 7.46
N ASP A 563 22.21 -34.06 7.84
CA ASP A 563 22.90 -35.35 7.74
C ASP A 563 23.21 -35.75 6.29
N ARG A 564 22.51 -35.17 5.30
CA ARG A 564 22.72 -35.41 3.87
C ARG A 564 23.55 -34.33 3.19
N PHE A 565 23.77 -33.20 3.82
CA PHE A 565 24.58 -32.13 3.24
C PHE A 565 26.07 -32.35 3.52
N VAL A 566 26.92 -32.09 2.53
CA VAL A 566 28.36 -32.42 2.58
C VAL A 566 29.12 -31.75 3.71
N ASP A 567 28.72 -30.55 4.14
CA ASP A 567 29.40 -29.80 5.20
C ASP A 567 28.42 -28.96 6.03
N LYS A 568 28.04 -29.49 7.19
CA LYS A 568 27.12 -28.82 8.12
C LYS A 568 27.59 -27.43 8.57
N SER A 569 28.89 -27.15 8.59
CA SER A 569 29.41 -25.85 9.06
C SER A 569 29.10 -24.69 8.10
N ARG A 570 28.82 -25.04 6.84
CA ARG A 570 28.45 -24.16 5.72
C ARG A 570 26.97 -24.27 5.34
N LEU A 571 26.15 -24.81 6.25
CA LEU A 571 24.70 -24.85 6.12
C LEU A 571 24.06 -23.80 7.01
N MET A 572 23.13 -23.04 6.42
CA MET A 572 22.20 -22.17 7.10
C MET A 572 20.79 -22.58 6.68
N MET A 573 19.87 -22.80 7.62
CA MET A 573 18.52 -23.25 7.28
C MET A 573 17.50 -22.18 7.60
N GLU A 574 16.74 -21.72 6.60
CA GLU A 574 15.50 -21.00 6.85
C GLU A 574 14.43 -21.97 7.32
N LEU A 575 13.84 -21.70 8.50
CA LEU A 575 12.95 -22.64 9.18
C LEU A 575 11.59 -22.00 9.48
N PHE A 576 10.56 -22.84 9.54
CA PHE A 576 9.14 -22.45 9.44
C PHE A 576 8.29 -22.87 10.65
N SER A 577 8.93 -23.36 11.71
CA SER A 577 8.31 -23.68 12.99
C SER A 577 9.32 -23.51 14.13
N VAL A 578 8.85 -23.14 15.32
CA VAL A 578 9.69 -23.07 16.52
C VAL A 578 10.37 -24.40 16.81
N GLU A 579 9.67 -25.53 16.64
CA GLU A 579 10.18 -26.87 16.94
C GLU A 579 11.41 -27.23 16.07
N ALA A 580 11.35 -26.93 14.77
CA ALA A 580 12.48 -27.13 13.86
C ALA A 580 13.68 -26.24 14.22
N VAL A 581 13.43 -24.98 14.63
CA VAL A 581 14.52 -24.09 15.09
C VAL A 581 15.21 -24.68 16.31
N GLU A 582 14.44 -25.19 17.28
CA GLU A 582 15.01 -25.84 18.47
C GLU A 582 15.78 -27.12 18.14
N GLU A 583 15.32 -27.93 17.17
CA GLU A 583 16.06 -29.10 16.68
C GLU A 583 17.38 -28.69 16.03
N ALA A 584 17.35 -27.70 15.13
CA ALA A 584 18.54 -27.20 14.45
C ALA A 584 19.60 -26.69 15.44
N ILE A 585 19.19 -25.97 16.48
CA ILE A 585 20.09 -25.49 17.55
C ILE A 585 20.75 -26.67 18.27
N ARG A 586 19.98 -27.72 18.64
CA ARG A 586 20.53 -28.93 19.29
C ARG A 586 21.56 -29.65 18.42
N GLU A 587 21.36 -29.64 17.11
CA GLU A 587 22.25 -30.25 16.13
C GLU A 587 23.42 -29.33 15.70
N GLY A 588 23.51 -28.12 16.25
CA GLY A 588 24.57 -27.15 15.92
C GLY A 588 24.46 -26.53 14.52
N ILE A 589 23.26 -26.53 13.93
CA ILE A 589 22.97 -25.99 12.60
C ILE A 589 22.65 -24.49 12.72
N LYS A 590 23.22 -23.66 11.85
CA LYS A 590 22.88 -22.23 11.81
C LYS A 590 21.48 -22.05 11.25
N VAL A 591 20.68 -21.21 11.90
CA VAL A 591 19.27 -20.99 11.53
C VAL A 591 19.04 -19.57 11.02
N ILE A 592 18.04 -19.43 10.16
CA ILE A 592 17.39 -18.17 9.80
C ILE A 592 15.89 -18.35 10.13
N PRO A 593 15.40 -17.91 11.29
CA PRO A 593 13.97 -17.97 11.55
C PRO A 593 13.19 -17.15 10.53
N SER A 594 12.20 -17.78 9.89
CA SER A 594 11.28 -17.09 8.99
C SER A 594 10.33 -16.16 9.76
N GLU A 595 9.68 -15.26 9.03
CA GLU A 595 8.63 -14.39 9.58
C GLU A 595 7.54 -15.17 10.33
N LYS A 596 7.22 -16.38 9.87
CA LYS A 596 6.26 -17.27 10.53
C LYS A 596 6.73 -17.72 11.91
N VAL A 597 8.00 -18.13 12.05
CA VAL A 597 8.55 -18.49 13.37
C VAL A 597 8.50 -17.28 14.30
N LEU A 598 8.87 -16.10 13.79
CA LEU A 598 8.85 -14.88 14.58
C LEU A 598 7.43 -14.49 15.05
N SER A 599 6.37 -14.87 14.34
CA SER A 599 5.00 -14.62 14.78
C SER A 599 4.52 -15.62 15.84
N GLU A 600 5.08 -16.83 15.87
CA GLU A 600 4.75 -17.89 16.84
C GLU A 600 5.46 -17.71 18.19
N ILE A 601 6.56 -16.96 18.24
CA ILE A 601 7.27 -16.67 19.50
C ILE A 601 6.37 -15.86 20.45
N LYS A 602 6.18 -16.41 21.66
CA LYS A 602 5.48 -15.74 22.76
C LYS A 602 6.46 -14.88 23.58
N GLY A 603 6.02 -13.69 23.98
CA GLY A 603 6.83 -12.76 24.79
C GLY A 603 7.78 -11.91 23.96
N ASP A 604 8.91 -11.52 24.55
CA ASP A 604 9.93 -10.71 23.87
C ASP A 604 10.70 -11.56 22.85
N LYS A 605 10.50 -11.23 21.57
CA LYS A 605 11.11 -11.94 20.44
C LYS A 605 12.62 -11.75 20.37
N ILE A 606 13.12 -10.58 20.76
CA ILE A 606 14.55 -10.27 20.71
C ILE A 606 15.27 -11.05 21.81
N GLU A 607 14.72 -11.05 23.02
CA GLU A 607 15.25 -11.84 24.12
C GLU A 607 15.23 -13.35 23.77
N TRP A 608 14.15 -13.82 23.14
CA TRP A 608 14.02 -15.20 22.69
C TRP A 608 15.14 -15.61 21.71
N LEU A 609 15.44 -14.75 20.73
CA LEU A 609 16.50 -14.95 19.73
C LEU A 609 17.89 -14.93 20.39
N GLN A 610 18.17 -13.94 21.24
CA GLN A 610 19.47 -13.76 21.89
C GLN A 610 19.80 -14.93 22.83
N LYS A 611 18.83 -15.41 23.64
CA LYS A 611 19.02 -16.58 24.52
C LYS A 611 19.41 -17.85 23.77
N ARG A 612 19.10 -17.93 22.48
CA ARG A 612 19.41 -19.07 21.59
C ARG A 612 20.64 -18.85 20.73
N GLY A 613 21.32 -17.70 20.87
CA GLY A 613 22.46 -17.36 20.03
C GLY A 613 22.10 -17.14 18.56
N ILE A 614 20.82 -16.83 18.25
CA ILE A 614 20.38 -16.58 16.88
C ILE A 614 20.73 -15.15 16.50
N GLY A 615 21.68 -15.00 15.56
CA GLY A 615 22.19 -13.71 15.11
C GLY A 615 21.56 -13.18 13.81
N GLN A 616 20.55 -13.85 13.26
CA GLN A 616 19.97 -13.51 11.95
C GLN A 616 18.54 -13.99 11.78
N VAL A 617 17.74 -13.30 10.96
CA VAL A 617 16.34 -13.62 10.63
C VAL A 617 16.01 -13.22 9.18
N ALA A 618 14.95 -13.82 8.62
CA ALA A 618 14.40 -13.44 7.32
C ALA A 618 13.04 -12.74 7.49
N LEU A 619 12.86 -11.59 6.83
CA LEU A 619 11.61 -10.81 6.87
C LEU A 619 11.18 -10.38 5.47
N SER A 620 9.85 -10.38 5.25
CA SER A 620 9.28 -10.04 3.95
C SER A 620 9.39 -8.55 3.70
N ARG A 621 10.03 -8.17 2.60
CA ARG A 621 10.16 -6.78 2.18
C ARG A 621 8.79 -6.12 1.89
N LEU A 622 7.77 -6.92 1.57
CA LEU A 622 6.38 -6.44 1.42
C LEU A 622 5.80 -5.83 2.70
N LYS A 623 6.27 -6.25 3.88
CA LYS A 623 5.87 -5.75 5.19
C LYS A 623 6.90 -4.80 5.82
N PHE A 624 7.94 -4.41 5.07
CA PHE A 624 9.07 -3.62 5.59
C PHE A 624 8.64 -2.38 6.35
N ARG A 625 7.66 -1.62 5.83
CA ARG A 625 7.18 -0.37 6.47
C ARG A 625 6.47 -0.62 7.80
N GLU A 626 5.64 -1.66 7.85
CA GLU A 626 4.92 -2.08 9.04
C GLU A 626 5.88 -2.59 10.12
N GLN A 627 6.89 -3.36 9.70
CA GLN A 627 7.87 -3.97 10.59
C GLN A 627 9.07 -3.08 10.89
N LEU A 628 9.14 -1.86 10.35
CA LEU A 628 10.31 -0.99 10.52
C LEU A 628 10.70 -0.75 11.98
N PRO A 629 9.78 -0.57 12.95
CA PRO A 629 10.15 -0.51 14.37
C PRO A 629 10.88 -1.78 14.82
N PHE A 630 10.31 -2.95 14.53
CA PHE A 630 10.89 -4.24 14.89
C PHE A 630 12.24 -4.51 14.20
N ILE A 631 12.41 -4.12 12.92
CA ILE A 631 13.69 -4.23 12.21
C ILE A 631 14.77 -3.35 12.87
N LYS A 632 14.40 -2.15 13.36
CA LYS A 632 15.32 -1.29 14.11
C LYS A 632 15.72 -1.92 15.44
N ASP A 633 14.77 -2.53 16.15
CA ASP A 633 15.04 -3.18 17.42
C ASP A 633 15.96 -4.40 17.22
N LEU A 634 15.72 -5.22 16.18
CA LEU A 634 16.60 -6.32 15.77
C LEU A 634 18.02 -5.83 15.45
N LYS A 635 18.13 -4.73 14.67
CA LYS A 635 19.42 -4.12 14.34
C LYS A 635 20.15 -3.63 15.60
N ALA A 636 19.44 -2.97 16.53
CA ALA A 636 20.00 -2.50 17.79
C ALA A 636 20.48 -3.66 18.67
N ALA A 637 19.81 -4.81 18.60
CA ALA A 637 20.18 -6.05 19.27
C ALA A 637 21.32 -6.83 18.57
N GLY A 638 21.86 -6.32 17.46
CA GLY A 638 22.92 -6.98 16.68
C GLY A 638 22.45 -8.15 15.82
N ILE A 639 21.14 -8.29 15.60
CA ILE A 639 20.53 -9.36 14.81
C ILE A 639 20.40 -8.93 13.36
N LYS A 640 20.97 -9.72 12.45
CA LYS A 640 20.99 -9.46 11.01
C LYS A 640 19.64 -9.76 10.36
N VAL A 641 19.03 -8.76 9.75
CA VAL A 641 17.79 -8.94 8.98
C VAL A 641 18.11 -9.11 7.50
N TYR A 642 17.72 -10.24 6.92
CA TYR A 642 17.73 -10.47 5.49
C TYR A 642 16.32 -10.26 4.92
N LEU A 643 16.21 -9.43 3.88
CA LEU A 643 14.94 -9.12 3.22
C LEU A 643 14.70 -10.02 2.01
N TYR A 644 13.55 -10.70 1.97
CA TYR A 644 13.10 -11.46 0.79
C TYR A 644 11.89 -10.77 0.14
N HIS A 645 11.45 -11.24 -1.04
CA HIS A 645 10.45 -10.56 -1.89
C HIS A 645 10.89 -9.16 -2.35
N VAL A 646 12.18 -8.95 -2.58
CA VAL A 646 12.74 -7.66 -3.02
C VAL A 646 12.03 -7.15 -4.28
N ASN A 647 11.97 -7.98 -5.33
CA ASN A 647 11.40 -7.63 -6.64
C ASN A 647 9.86 -7.75 -6.75
N ALA A 648 9.15 -7.96 -5.64
CA ALA A 648 7.71 -8.20 -5.67
C ALA A 648 6.87 -6.92 -5.89
N GLU A 649 7.38 -5.76 -5.49
CA GLU A 649 6.71 -4.47 -5.77
C GLU A 649 7.35 -3.79 -6.98
N LYS A 650 6.49 -3.31 -7.88
CA LYS A 650 6.91 -2.55 -9.06
C LYS A 650 7.72 -1.31 -8.68
N GLY A 651 8.87 -1.15 -9.32
CA GLY A 651 9.77 0.01 -9.14
C GLY A 651 10.48 0.01 -7.80
N LYS A 652 10.70 -1.17 -7.20
CA LYS A 652 11.39 -1.32 -5.92
C LYS A 652 12.20 -2.62 -5.96
N ASP A 653 13.27 -2.64 -6.72
CA ASP A 653 14.18 -3.78 -6.90
C ASP A 653 15.36 -3.75 -5.90
N GLU A 654 16.40 -4.56 -6.13
CA GLU A 654 17.59 -4.62 -5.28
C GLU A 654 18.28 -3.27 -5.13
N SER A 655 18.35 -2.46 -6.19
CA SER A 655 18.88 -1.10 -6.15
C SER A 655 18.09 -0.22 -5.18
N TYR A 656 16.76 -0.32 -5.19
CA TYR A 656 15.90 0.41 -4.24
C TYR A 656 16.16 -0.04 -2.80
N VAL A 657 16.18 -1.34 -2.55
CA VAL A 657 16.40 -1.90 -1.21
C VAL A 657 17.77 -1.51 -0.67
N LEU A 658 18.80 -1.62 -1.52
CA LEU A 658 20.16 -1.22 -1.20
C LEU A 658 20.24 0.25 -0.80
N LEU A 659 19.54 1.16 -1.48
CA LEU A 659 19.59 2.58 -1.19
C LEU A 659 18.76 3.00 0.02
N HIS A 660 17.60 2.38 0.23
CA HIS A 660 16.57 2.93 1.11
C HIS A 660 16.22 2.05 2.31
N GLU A 661 16.49 0.75 2.25
CA GLU A 661 16.00 -0.23 3.24
C GLU A 661 17.15 -0.94 3.98
N MET A 662 18.30 -1.14 3.33
CA MET A 662 19.54 -1.62 3.97
C MET A 662 20.17 -0.62 4.94
N ASP A 663 19.60 0.58 5.07
CA ASP A 663 19.90 1.45 6.22
C ASP A 663 19.47 0.81 7.55
N TYR A 664 18.51 -0.11 7.51
CA TYR A 664 17.95 -0.81 8.66
C TYR A 664 18.15 -2.32 8.58
N ALA A 665 18.04 -2.91 7.39
CA ALA A 665 18.33 -4.34 7.16
C ALA A 665 19.83 -4.60 6.99
N TRP A 666 20.25 -5.86 7.19
CA TRP A 666 21.64 -6.28 6.99
C TRP A 666 21.92 -6.71 5.54
N GLY A 667 20.99 -7.44 4.94
CA GLY A 667 21.17 -8.06 3.62
C GLY A 667 19.83 -8.35 2.94
N MET A 668 19.88 -8.97 1.77
CA MET A 668 18.69 -9.31 1.00
C MET A 668 18.88 -10.56 0.12
N TYR A 669 17.76 -11.15 -0.27
CA TYR A 669 17.66 -12.19 -1.29
C TYR A 669 17.58 -11.49 -2.64
N VAL A 670 18.54 -11.79 -3.51
CA VAL A 670 18.80 -11.12 -4.78
C VAL A 670 18.48 -12.06 -5.92
N ASP A 671 17.70 -11.56 -6.89
CA ASP A 671 17.47 -12.28 -8.13
C ASP A 671 18.56 -11.94 -9.17
N PHE A 672 18.97 -10.67 -9.34
CA PHE A 672 19.76 -10.22 -10.52
C PHE A 672 21.24 -9.87 -10.31
#